data_AF-A0A2N1G792-F1
#
_entry.id   AF-A0A2N1G792-F1
#
_cell.length_a   1.000
_cell.length_b   1.000
_cell.length_c   1.000
_cell.angle_alpha   90.00
_cell.angle_beta   90.00
_cell.angle_gamma   90.00
#
_symmetry.space_group_name_H-M   'P 1'
#
loop_
_entity.id
_entity.type
_entity.pdbx_description
1 polymer ?
#
loop_
_entity_poly.entity_id
_entity_poly.type
_entity_poly.pdbx_seq_one_letter_code
_entity_poly.pdbx_strand_id
1 'polypeptide(L)'
;MKFTLNLKNSYSYIYLTLSLIVSFWIISIFEIVARSSNAVSFFSTAVSLCYKLLNDFWTGSIIGLLFLPLYLGSVYIKEPVGEVVIKILFSLLILVQFSLVKYSLTTLINLGADILGYSMEDMYITVTASESLSFLYFVPYFMLPMLYLGINKVSVKYIGNRQIYIASAALLIIFGSIKLFTPEMSEALHQNKIYFFTKDIIRFENEKKVTNATNLFYQKEYPLVQPFKSSKDVLSPFFEIQEEKPNIVLIIVEGLGAEFIGNNALRGFTPFLDSLIPKSLYWENFVSNTGRTFGVIPSLLGSLPYGEKGFLEINPLPSHVSLISILKANGYTTSYFSGEESSFDRKINFLEYNKIDNVVDINKFGKGYVKTKENSGGFSWGYPDAEIFRKTLADVDEKKLPRLDIIMTLTNHEPFDFPSKNVYLKKVDRIVDSNKNLGVSADQIRMNKDIYSCLLYTDNSIKDFMEAYSKRPEYKNTIFIITGDHRLIPISQKDKLARFHVPLFIFSPMLKKAERFKSISSHWDITPSLVSFLMNNYTFDKIKKTTWMSQGLDTARQFRNIHQIPLMRSKGSVNDFIYKEYLYSDGEVFKIDENFELNEIDDESILQTITDSLRESKRLSAYLTKKNKIIPNALNVYTRPAFKFSKEELLTINKLTKGLILDDCFLVARQLAFNKEREKARLLCNYILNELPNYGDVRTLKARTLAWDGDYAKAETELLDVVKRTPYYEDSYVALMDVYWWSDQNSKAIAIAKLALKNEIKNPELRVKLAQAYKRMNAILKAEKIMDSIIKKYPKNKEYPKIKKSFKE
;
A
#
# COMPACT_ATOMS: atom_id res chain seq x y z
N MET A 1 -13.37 -7.33 59.99
CA MET A 1 -13.38 -8.52 59.10
C MET A 1 -11.93 -8.87 58.80
N LYS A 2 -11.39 -9.97 59.35
CA LYS A 2 -9.98 -10.38 59.18
C LYS A 2 -9.79 -10.98 57.80
N PHE A 3 -8.93 -10.36 57.00
CA PHE A 3 -8.50 -10.84 55.69
C PHE A 3 -7.66 -12.11 55.87
N THR A 4 -8.23 -13.28 55.57
CA THR A 4 -7.45 -14.51 55.37
C THR A 4 -7.64 -14.92 53.91
N LEU A 5 -6.69 -14.53 53.08
CA LEU A 5 -6.58 -15.03 51.71
C LEU A 5 -6.31 -16.53 51.82
N ASN A 6 -7.36 -17.35 51.73
CA ASN A 6 -7.21 -18.80 51.84
C ASN A 6 -6.54 -19.30 50.55
N LEU A 7 -5.21 -19.39 50.56
CA LEU A 7 -4.35 -19.84 49.47
C LEU A 7 -4.63 -21.28 49.00
N LYS A 8 -5.65 -21.96 49.55
CA LYS A 8 -6.10 -23.29 49.14
C LYS A 8 -6.45 -23.40 47.64
N ASN A 9 -6.74 -22.29 46.96
CA ASN A 9 -7.09 -22.24 45.53
C ASN A 9 -6.01 -21.65 44.62
N SER A 10 -4.79 -21.48 45.14
CA SER A 10 -3.63 -21.03 44.35
C SER A 10 -3.19 -22.07 43.31
N TYR A 11 -3.44 -23.37 43.58
CA TYR A 11 -3.11 -24.47 42.67
C TYR A 11 -3.88 -24.37 41.34
N SER A 12 -5.18 -24.03 41.38
CA SER A 12 -6.01 -23.87 40.18
C SER A 12 -5.39 -22.89 39.19
N TYR A 13 -4.87 -21.76 39.68
CA TYR A 13 -4.25 -20.75 38.84
C TYR A 13 -2.93 -21.21 38.21
N ILE A 14 -2.14 -21.98 38.95
CA ILE A 14 -0.89 -22.56 38.44
C ILE A 14 -1.20 -23.58 37.35
N TYR A 15 -2.21 -24.44 37.54
CA TYR A 15 -2.66 -25.36 36.48
C TYR A 15 -3.10 -24.60 35.23
N LEU A 16 -3.86 -23.52 35.39
CA LEU A 16 -4.31 -22.69 34.25
C LEU A 16 -3.13 -22.07 33.50
N THR A 17 -2.13 -21.55 34.23
CA THR A 17 -0.93 -20.93 33.65
C THR A 17 -0.04 -21.96 32.94
N LEU A 18 0.20 -23.13 33.54
CA LEU A 18 0.97 -24.19 32.88
C LEU A 18 0.23 -24.75 31.66
N SER A 19 -1.10 -24.86 31.71
CA SER A 19 -1.90 -25.29 30.55
C SER A 19 -1.80 -24.29 29.40
N LEU A 20 -1.71 -22.98 29.70
CA LEU A 20 -1.45 -21.94 28.69
C LEU A 20 -0.07 -22.13 28.06
N ILE A 21 0.98 -22.34 28.86
CA ILE A 21 2.35 -22.58 28.37
C ILE A 21 2.40 -23.80 27.46
N VAL A 22 1.79 -24.92 27.87
CA VAL A 22 1.73 -26.14 27.05
C VAL A 22 0.96 -25.87 25.75
N SER A 23 -0.10 -25.06 25.78
CA SER A 23 -0.84 -24.69 24.56
C SER A 23 0.01 -23.85 23.61
N PHE A 24 0.84 -22.92 24.13
CA PHE A 24 1.81 -22.18 23.32
C PHE A 24 2.87 -23.11 22.72
N TRP A 25 3.38 -24.09 23.47
CA TRP A 25 4.30 -25.08 22.94
C TRP A 25 3.73 -25.87 21.77
N ILE A 26 2.46 -26.28 21.84
CA ILE A 26 1.77 -26.97 20.74
C ILE A 26 1.71 -26.07 19.50
N ILE A 27 1.42 -24.77 19.68
CA ILE A 27 1.42 -23.79 18.58
C ILE A 27 2.83 -23.62 17.99
N SER A 28 3.88 -23.56 18.81
CA SER A 28 5.27 -23.43 18.34
C SER A 28 5.77 -24.68 17.63
N ILE A 29 5.35 -25.88 18.06
CA ILE A 29 5.58 -27.13 17.32
C ILE A 29 4.90 -27.04 15.95
N PHE A 30 3.64 -26.58 15.90
CA PHE A 30 2.95 -26.34 14.62
C PHE A 30 3.71 -25.35 13.73
N GLU A 31 4.21 -24.23 14.28
CA GLU A 31 5.01 -23.25 13.53
C GLU A 31 6.26 -23.87 12.91
N ILE A 32 6.99 -24.68 13.69
CA ILE A 32 8.21 -25.35 13.22
C ILE A 32 7.88 -26.39 12.15
N VAL A 33 6.85 -27.21 12.37
CA VAL A 33 6.42 -28.23 11.39
C VAL A 33 6.01 -27.57 10.07
N ALA A 34 5.22 -26.49 10.14
CA ALA A 34 4.78 -25.73 8.97
C ALA A 34 5.94 -25.06 8.20
N ARG A 35 7.08 -24.78 8.87
CA ARG A 35 8.30 -24.25 8.22
C ARG A 35 9.23 -25.33 7.69
N SER A 36 9.25 -26.50 8.33
CA SER A 36 10.19 -27.61 8.05
C SER A 36 9.93 -28.37 6.75
N SER A 37 8.90 -27.99 5.97
CA SER A 37 8.73 -28.44 4.59
C SER A 37 9.79 -27.89 3.62
N ASN A 38 10.70 -27.03 4.11
CA ASN A 38 11.87 -26.54 3.41
C ASN A 38 13.13 -27.24 3.95
N ALA A 39 13.99 -27.71 3.05
CA ALA A 39 15.18 -28.53 3.31
C ALA A 39 16.19 -27.92 4.31
N VAL A 40 15.90 -28.03 5.61
CA VAL A 40 16.75 -27.59 6.73
C VAL A 40 17.22 -28.80 7.53
N SER A 41 18.44 -28.76 8.08
CA SER A 41 18.99 -29.87 8.86
C SER A 41 18.15 -30.15 10.12
N PHE A 42 17.97 -31.42 10.46
CA PHE A 42 17.25 -31.86 11.66
C PHE A 42 17.76 -31.20 12.96
N PHE A 43 19.09 -31.02 13.07
CA PHE A 43 19.73 -30.44 14.24
C PHE A 43 19.36 -28.96 14.45
N SER A 44 19.41 -28.15 13.40
CA SER A 44 18.99 -26.74 13.45
C SER A 44 17.51 -26.57 13.81
N THR A 45 16.66 -27.49 13.33
CA THR A 45 15.23 -27.50 13.65
C THR A 45 14.99 -27.81 15.13
N ALA A 46 15.75 -28.75 15.71
CA ALA A 46 15.65 -29.10 17.12
C ALA A 46 16.09 -27.95 18.04
N VAL A 47 17.22 -27.30 17.73
CA VAL A 47 17.70 -26.13 18.50
C VAL A 47 16.69 -24.98 18.44
N SER A 48 16.17 -24.66 17.25
CA SER A 48 15.16 -23.62 17.09
C SER A 48 13.87 -23.94 17.85
N LEU A 49 13.47 -25.22 17.93
CA LEU A 49 12.31 -25.63 18.72
C LEU A 49 12.57 -25.39 20.21
N CYS A 50 13.74 -25.81 20.73
CA CYS A 50 14.11 -25.57 22.12
C CYS A 50 14.05 -24.08 22.50
N TYR A 51 14.59 -23.20 21.65
CA TYR A 51 14.54 -21.76 21.88
C TYR A 51 13.10 -21.22 21.92
N LYS A 52 12.25 -21.66 21.01
CA LYS A 52 10.83 -21.27 21.00
C LYS A 52 10.09 -21.74 22.25
N LEU A 53 10.24 -23.01 22.64
CA LEU A 53 9.58 -23.56 23.83
C LEU A 53 9.97 -22.79 25.10
N LEU A 54 11.24 -22.43 25.22
CA LEU A 54 11.74 -21.66 26.35
C LEU A 54 11.23 -20.21 26.34
N ASN A 55 11.15 -19.56 25.17
CA ASN A 55 10.53 -18.24 25.03
C ASN A 55 9.02 -18.25 25.32
N ASP A 56 8.31 -19.31 24.92
CA ASP A 56 6.90 -19.51 25.23
C ASP A 56 6.67 -19.70 26.73
N PHE A 57 7.55 -20.44 27.41
CA PHE A 57 7.49 -20.59 28.86
C PHE A 57 7.62 -19.22 29.54
N TRP A 58 8.65 -18.44 29.21
CA TRP A 58 8.83 -17.11 29.81
C TRP A 58 7.65 -16.19 29.54
N THR A 59 7.13 -16.21 28.31
CA THR A 59 5.98 -15.39 27.95
C THR A 59 4.74 -15.81 28.72
N GLY A 60 4.45 -17.11 28.81
CA GLY A 60 3.33 -17.63 29.58
C GLY A 60 3.46 -17.39 31.08
N SER A 61 4.67 -17.48 31.65
CA SER A 61 4.94 -17.14 33.05
C SER A 61 4.71 -15.66 33.35
N ILE A 62 5.15 -14.76 32.46
CA ILE A 62 4.92 -13.31 32.59
C ILE A 62 3.41 -13.01 32.50
N ILE A 63 2.70 -13.60 31.53
CA ILE A 63 1.24 -13.47 31.42
C ILE A 63 0.57 -13.98 32.69
N GLY A 64 0.96 -15.14 33.20
CA GLY A 64 0.47 -15.70 34.46
C GLY A 64 0.68 -14.73 35.63
N LEU A 65 1.85 -14.10 35.75
CA LEU A 65 2.09 -13.11 36.80
C LEU A 65 1.21 -11.86 36.64
N LEU A 66 1.04 -11.38 35.40
CA LEU A 66 0.29 -10.16 35.08
C LEU A 66 -1.22 -10.31 35.34
N PHE A 67 -1.79 -11.49 35.09
CA PHE A 67 -3.21 -11.78 35.34
C PHE A 67 -3.50 -12.30 36.77
N LEU A 68 -2.49 -12.52 37.61
CA LEU A 68 -2.67 -13.02 38.98
C LEU A 68 -3.51 -12.06 39.84
N PRO A 69 -3.29 -10.73 39.84
CA PRO A 69 -4.15 -9.80 40.58
C PRO A 69 -5.62 -9.87 40.16
N LEU A 70 -5.88 -10.03 38.85
CA LEU A 70 -7.24 -10.17 38.32
C LEU A 70 -7.91 -11.46 38.80
N TYR A 71 -7.18 -12.57 38.82
CA TYR A 71 -7.66 -13.83 39.37
C TYR A 71 -8.02 -13.69 40.85
N LEU A 72 -7.10 -13.14 41.66
CA LEU A 72 -7.32 -12.95 43.10
C LEU A 72 -8.52 -12.03 43.39
N GLY A 73 -8.67 -10.94 42.62
CA GLY A 73 -9.83 -10.05 42.72
C GLY A 73 -11.15 -10.70 42.28
N SER A 74 -11.12 -11.61 41.31
CA SER A 74 -12.33 -12.32 40.84
C SER A 74 -12.77 -13.42 41.81
N VAL A 75 -11.81 -14.13 42.42
CA VAL A 75 -12.06 -15.11 43.49
C VAL A 75 -12.67 -14.43 44.72
N TYR A 76 -12.31 -13.17 44.99
CA TYR A 76 -12.93 -12.37 46.05
C TYR A 76 -14.45 -12.18 45.87
N ILE A 77 -14.94 -12.14 44.62
CA ILE A 77 -16.37 -12.04 44.32
C ILE A 77 -17.02 -13.41 44.51
N LYS A 78 -16.58 -14.41 43.75
CA LYS A 78 -16.98 -15.82 43.87
C LYS A 78 -15.87 -16.70 43.30
N GLU A 79 -15.56 -17.78 44.01
CA GLU A 79 -14.45 -18.67 43.66
C GLU A 79 -14.50 -19.24 42.23
N PRO A 80 -15.64 -19.77 41.71
CA PRO A 80 -15.68 -20.28 40.33
C PRO A 80 -15.54 -19.17 39.27
N VAL A 81 -15.86 -17.92 39.62
CA VAL A 81 -15.79 -16.79 38.67
C VAL A 81 -14.35 -16.51 38.29
N GLY A 82 -13.42 -16.56 39.24
CA GLY A 82 -12.00 -16.36 38.94
C GLY A 82 -11.44 -17.39 37.95
N GLU A 83 -11.77 -18.67 38.13
CA GLU A 83 -11.34 -19.70 37.17
C GLU A 83 -11.95 -19.52 35.79
N VAL A 84 -13.26 -19.22 35.71
CA VAL A 84 -13.95 -19.03 34.43
C VAL A 84 -13.39 -17.84 33.67
N VAL A 85 -13.16 -16.71 34.35
CA VAL A 85 -12.57 -15.51 33.75
C VAL A 85 -11.19 -15.81 33.16
N ILE A 86 -10.31 -16.49 33.91
CA ILE A 86 -8.97 -16.83 33.42
C ILE A 86 -9.04 -17.85 32.28
N LYS A 87 -9.91 -18.85 32.34
CA LYS A 87 -10.12 -19.82 31.24
C LYS A 87 -10.52 -19.11 29.94
N ILE A 88 -11.40 -18.13 30.01
CA ILE A 88 -11.83 -17.32 28.86
C ILE A 88 -10.66 -16.47 28.33
N LEU A 89 -9.98 -15.73 29.20
CA LEU A 89 -8.87 -14.85 28.81
C LEU A 89 -7.70 -15.63 28.19
N PHE A 90 -7.30 -16.75 28.78
CA PHE A 90 -6.22 -17.58 28.26
C PHE A 90 -6.62 -18.28 26.96
N SER A 91 -7.89 -18.66 26.80
CA SER A 91 -8.40 -19.14 25.51
C SER A 91 -8.29 -18.06 24.43
N LEU A 92 -8.64 -16.80 24.73
CA LEU A 92 -8.46 -15.68 23.80
C LEU A 92 -6.99 -15.45 23.44
N LEU A 93 -6.08 -15.49 24.43
CA LEU A 93 -4.63 -15.35 24.18
C LEU A 93 -4.08 -16.47 23.29
N ILE A 94 -4.58 -17.70 23.43
CA ILE A 94 -4.21 -18.81 22.54
C ILE A 94 -4.65 -18.52 21.09
N LEU A 95 -5.85 -17.98 20.90
CA LEU A 95 -6.32 -17.58 19.56
C LEU A 95 -5.49 -16.44 18.97
N VAL A 96 -5.10 -15.46 19.79
CA VAL A 96 -4.19 -14.37 19.37
C VAL A 96 -2.83 -14.93 18.97
N GLN A 97 -2.21 -15.77 19.81
CA GLN A 97 -0.92 -16.40 19.50
C GLN A 97 -0.97 -17.19 18.21
N PHE A 98 -2.00 -18.01 18.02
CA PHE A 98 -2.17 -18.79 16.80
C PHE A 98 -2.34 -17.90 15.56
N SER A 99 -3.13 -16.82 15.68
CA SER A 99 -3.31 -15.86 14.57
C SER A 99 -2.01 -15.15 14.19
N LEU A 100 -1.21 -14.74 15.18
CA LEU A 100 0.10 -14.12 14.96
C LEU A 100 1.11 -15.12 14.34
N VAL A 101 1.08 -16.39 14.75
CA VAL A 101 1.89 -17.44 14.13
C VAL A 101 1.45 -17.68 12.70
N LYS A 102 0.14 -17.77 12.43
CA LYS A 102 -0.38 -17.91 11.07
C LYS A 102 0.04 -16.74 10.17
N TYR A 103 -0.08 -15.51 10.67
CA TYR A 103 0.41 -14.33 9.97
C TYR A 103 1.91 -14.44 9.66
N SER A 104 2.72 -14.86 10.63
CA SER A 104 4.17 -15.02 10.45
C SER A 104 4.55 -16.13 9.47
N LEU A 105 3.75 -17.20 9.38
CA LEU A 105 3.95 -18.26 8.38
C LEU A 105 3.60 -17.79 6.96
N THR A 106 2.61 -16.90 6.84
CA THR A 106 2.14 -16.39 5.55
C THR A 106 3.05 -15.27 5.03
N THR A 107 3.40 -14.31 5.89
CA THR A 107 4.16 -13.11 5.52
C THR A 107 5.66 -13.24 5.77
N LEU A 108 6.12 -14.31 6.42
CA LEU A 108 7.50 -14.52 6.86
C LEU A 108 8.03 -13.44 7.83
N ILE A 109 7.13 -12.60 8.37
CA ILE A 109 7.45 -11.48 9.27
C ILE A 109 6.55 -11.57 10.50
N ASN A 110 7.05 -11.18 11.67
CA ASN A 110 6.19 -11.08 12.86
C ASN A 110 5.34 -9.81 12.79
N LEU A 111 4.03 -9.92 13.02
CA LEU A 111 3.15 -8.75 13.15
C LEU A 111 3.51 -7.97 14.43
N GLY A 112 3.61 -6.65 14.33
CA GLY A 112 3.96 -5.75 15.42
C GLY A 112 3.08 -4.51 15.44
N ALA A 113 3.68 -3.37 15.73
CA ALA A 113 3.00 -2.08 15.78
C ALA A 113 2.52 -1.60 14.40
N ASP A 114 3.00 -2.21 13.32
CA ASP A 114 2.57 -1.92 11.96
C ASP A 114 1.07 -2.12 11.75
N ILE A 115 0.41 -3.01 12.52
CA ILE A 115 -1.06 -3.14 12.52
C ILE A 115 -1.77 -1.80 12.80
N LEU A 116 -1.17 -0.93 13.62
CA LEU A 116 -1.73 0.39 13.97
C LEU A 116 -1.61 1.38 12.81
N GLY A 117 -0.78 1.07 11.82
CA GLY A 117 -0.55 1.85 10.60
C GLY A 117 -1.67 1.72 9.56
N TYR A 118 -2.42 0.61 9.58
CA TYR A 118 -3.45 0.30 8.58
C TYR A 118 -4.85 0.71 9.02
N SER A 119 -5.70 1.06 8.05
CA SER A 119 -7.14 1.25 8.29
C SER A 119 -7.85 -0.10 8.42
N MET A 120 -9.04 -0.12 9.04
CA MET A 120 -9.86 -1.35 9.09
C MET A 120 -10.25 -1.83 7.70
N GLU A 121 -10.45 -0.91 6.76
CA GLU A 121 -10.78 -1.18 5.36
C GLU A 121 -9.59 -1.81 4.62
N ASP A 122 -8.38 -1.24 4.74
CA ASP A 122 -7.16 -1.80 4.16
C ASP A 122 -6.91 -3.23 4.66
N MET A 123 -7.06 -3.44 5.97
CA MET A 123 -6.91 -4.75 6.59
C MET A 123 -7.95 -5.74 6.05
N TYR A 124 -9.22 -5.32 5.93
CA TYR A 124 -10.28 -6.16 5.38
C TYR A 124 -10.01 -6.54 3.92
N ILE A 125 -9.67 -5.56 3.07
CA ILE A 125 -9.35 -5.77 1.65
C ILE A 125 -8.15 -6.72 1.52
N THR A 126 -7.07 -6.48 2.26
CA THR A 126 -5.86 -7.32 2.19
C THR A 126 -6.14 -8.76 2.60
N VAL A 127 -6.83 -8.97 3.72
CA VAL A 127 -7.12 -10.34 4.22
C VAL A 127 -8.06 -11.08 3.28
N THR A 128 -9.11 -10.43 2.79
CA THR A 128 -10.08 -11.05 1.86
C THR A 128 -9.51 -11.30 0.47
N ALA A 129 -8.44 -10.59 0.09
CA ALA A 129 -7.71 -10.83 -1.14
C ALA A 129 -6.79 -12.06 -1.06
N SER A 130 -6.08 -12.24 0.06
CA SER A 130 -5.04 -13.27 0.22
C SER A 130 -5.59 -14.64 0.66
N GLU A 131 -6.73 -14.72 1.34
CA GLU A 131 -7.21 -15.95 1.97
C GLU A 131 -8.58 -16.41 1.45
N SER A 132 -8.71 -17.72 1.21
CA SER A 132 -10.01 -18.34 0.93
C SER A 132 -10.65 -18.84 2.23
N LEU A 133 -11.76 -18.21 2.63
CA LEU A 133 -12.46 -18.55 3.87
C LEU A 133 -13.24 -19.86 3.70
N SER A 134 -12.63 -20.99 4.06
CA SER A 134 -13.27 -22.31 4.11
C SER A 134 -13.70 -22.68 5.54
N PHE A 135 -14.56 -23.68 5.72
CA PHE A 135 -14.87 -24.20 7.06
C PHE A 135 -13.61 -24.70 7.80
N LEU A 136 -12.71 -25.37 7.07
CA LEU A 136 -11.44 -25.89 7.60
C LEU A 136 -10.53 -24.78 8.14
N TYR A 137 -10.61 -23.58 7.57
CA TYR A 137 -9.88 -22.40 8.04
C TYR A 137 -10.15 -22.10 9.52
N PHE A 138 -11.40 -22.28 9.96
CA PHE A 138 -11.82 -21.92 11.32
C PHE A 138 -11.66 -23.06 12.33
N VAL A 139 -11.39 -24.30 11.89
CA VAL A 139 -11.28 -25.47 12.77
C VAL A 139 -10.25 -25.27 13.90
N PRO A 140 -9.01 -24.78 13.65
CA PRO A 140 -8.04 -24.53 14.72
C PRO A 140 -8.53 -23.55 15.79
N TYR A 141 -9.36 -22.57 15.40
CA TYR A 141 -9.89 -21.56 16.33
C TYR A 141 -10.92 -22.12 17.31
N PHE A 142 -11.54 -23.27 17.01
CA PHE A 142 -12.37 -24.00 17.96
C PHE A 142 -11.57 -25.06 18.72
N MET A 143 -10.66 -25.76 18.04
CA MET A 143 -9.87 -26.85 18.63
C MET A 143 -8.89 -26.38 19.70
N LEU A 144 -8.19 -25.26 19.50
CA LEU A 144 -7.15 -24.81 20.42
C LEU A 144 -7.67 -24.42 21.82
N PRO A 145 -8.80 -23.67 21.96
CA PRO A 145 -9.43 -23.46 23.27
C PRO A 145 -9.88 -24.76 23.93
N MET A 146 -10.48 -25.69 23.17
CA MET A 146 -10.91 -27.00 23.70
C MET A 146 -9.72 -27.82 24.19
N LEU A 147 -8.62 -27.81 23.45
CA LEU A 147 -7.37 -28.47 23.82
C LEU A 147 -6.80 -27.90 25.12
N TYR A 148 -6.75 -26.58 25.26
CA TYR A 148 -6.34 -25.91 26.50
C TYR A 148 -7.18 -26.33 27.71
N LEU A 149 -8.51 -26.34 27.57
CA LEU A 149 -9.42 -26.80 28.62
C LEU A 149 -9.21 -28.29 28.95
N GLY A 150 -8.94 -29.11 27.93
CA GLY A 150 -8.58 -30.52 28.07
C GLY A 150 -7.28 -30.72 28.84
N ILE A 151 -6.21 -30.00 28.46
CA ILE A 151 -4.90 -30.02 29.15
C ILE A 151 -5.07 -29.62 30.62
N ASN A 152 -5.84 -28.57 30.89
CA ASN A 152 -6.13 -28.13 32.25
C ASN A 152 -6.85 -29.21 33.05
N LYS A 153 -7.91 -29.81 32.50
CA LYS A 153 -8.69 -30.88 33.14
C LYS A 153 -7.82 -32.11 33.44
N VAL A 154 -6.95 -32.51 32.50
CA VAL A 154 -6.02 -33.63 32.68
C VAL A 154 -4.98 -33.30 33.76
N SER A 155 -4.41 -32.09 33.74
CA SER A 155 -3.41 -31.66 34.72
C SER A 155 -3.96 -31.67 36.15
N VAL A 156 -5.18 -31.13 36.34
CA VAL A 156 -5.87 -31.14 37.65
C VAL A 156 -6.20 -32.56 38.11
N LYS A 157 -6.51 -33.47 37.18
CA LYS A 157 -6.89 -34.86 37.51
C LYS A 157 -5.69 -35.71 37.92
N TYR A 158 -4.54 -35.56 37.26
CA TYR A 158 -3.42 -36.51 37.38
C TYR A 158 -2.18 -35.95 38.10
N ILE A 159 -2.03 -34.63 38.23
CA ILE A 159 -0.88 -34.04 38.91
C ILE A 159 -1.30 -33.58 40.30
N GLY A 160 -0.54 -33.96 41.32
CA GLY A 160 -0.80 -33.54 42.70
C GLY A 160 -0.45 -32.08 42.94
N ASN A 161 -1.21 -31.41 43.82
CA ASN A 161 -1.01 -30.01 44.22
C ASN A 161 0.41 -29.67 44.72
N ARG A 162 1.09 -30.59 45.41
CA ARG A 162 2.49 -30.38 45.82
C ARG A 162 3.46 -30.55 44.64
N GLN A 163 3.16 -31.49 43.75
CA GLN A 163 3.99 -31.77 42.58
C GLN A 163 3.99 -30.60 41.61
N ILE A 164 2.86 -29.91 41.42
CA ILE A 164 2.78 -28.78 40.48
C ILE A 164 3.64 -27.59 40.92
N TYR A 165 3.75 -27.34 42.23
CA TYR A 165 4.66 -26.32 42.76
C TYR A 165 6.12 -26.68 42.54
N ILE A 166 6.49 -27.92 42.86
CA ILE A 166 7.87 -28.41 42.67
C ILE A 166 8.23 -28.34 41.18
N ALA A 167 7.34 -28.80 40.31
CA ALA A 167 7.54 -28.75 38.86
C ALA A 167 7.67 -27.32 38.35
N SER A 168 6.81 -26.39 38.80
CA SER A 168 6.89 -24.98 38.40
C SER A 168 8.19 -24.32 38.85
N ALA A 169 8.62 -24.57 40.10
CA ALA A 169 9.88 -24.06 40.63
C ALA A 169 11.09 -24.65 39.91
N ALA A 170 11.08 -25.96 39.64
CA ALA A 170 12.13 -26.64 38.88
C ALA A 170 12.23 -26.09 37.45
N LEU A 171 11.09 -25.90 36.76
CA LEU A 171 11.07 -25.31 35.42
C LEU A 171 11.63 -23.89 35.43
N LEU A 172 11.23 -23.03 36.39
CA LEU A 172 11.77 -21.67 36.51
C LEU A 172 13.29 -21.65 36.70
N ILE A 173 13.84 -22.57 37.50
CA ILE A 173 15.29 -22.68 37.71
C ILE A 173 15.99 -23.15 36.43
N ILE A 174 15.55 -24.28 35.86
CA ILE A 174 16.18 -24.87 34.67
C ILE A 174 16.15 -23.88 33.50
N PHE A 175 14.98 -23.31 33.22
CA PHE A 175 14.80 -22.39 32.10
C PHE A 175 15.43 -21.02 32.37
N GLY A 176 15.56 -20.63 33.65
CA GLY A 176 16.32 -19.46 34.10
C GLY A 176 17.80 -19.60 33.82
N SER A 177 18.37 -20.75 34.19
CA SER A 177 19.78 -21.05 33.94
C SER A 177 20.09 -21.07 32.44
N ILE A 178 19.27 -21.73 31.61
CA ILE A 178 19.52 -21.81 30.16
C ILE A 178 19.54 -20.42 29.52
N LYS A 179 18.58 -19.55 29.85
CA LYS A 179 18.46 -18.22 29.24
C LYS A 179 19.68 -17.32 29.45
N LEU A 180 20.44 -17.53 30.53
CA LEU A 180 21.65 -16.74 30.83
C LEU A 180 22.83 -17.09 29.91
N PHE A 181 22.84 -18.27 29.29
CA PHE A 181 23.98 -18.78 28.50
C PHE A 181 23.71 -18.85 26.99
N THR A 182 22.55 -18.40 26.53
CA THR A 182 22.14 -18.50 25.10
C THR A 182 21.57 -17.18 24.59
N PRO A 183 22.41 -16.20 24.20
CA PRO A 183 21.98 -14.90 23.68
C PRO A 183 21.07 -15.00 22.44
N GLU A 184 21.33 -15.97 21.55
CA GLU A 184 20.65 -16.23 20.27
C GLU A 184 19.14 -16.45 20.46
N MET A 185 18.75 -16.89 21.65
CA MET A 185 17.34 -16.99 22.05
C MET A 185 16.54 -15.70 21.93
N SER A 186 17.21 -14.55 22.01
CA SER A 186 16.59 -13.24 21.99
C SER A 186 16.25 -12.78 20.58
N GLU A 187 16.70 -13.48 19.54
CA GLU A 187 16.39 -13.16 18.15
C GLU A 187 14.87 -13.22 17.88
N ALA A 188 14.39 -12.30 17.04
CA ALA A 188 12.97 -12.17 16.72
C ALA A 188 12.34 -13.46 16.12
N LEU A 189 13.15 -14.29 15.47
CA LEU A 189 12.74 -15.57 14.91
C LEU A 189 12.25 -16.56 15.98
N HIS A 190 12.91 -16.56 17.14
CA HIS A 190 12.68 -17.49 18.24
C HIS A 190 11.70 -16.97 19.30
N GLN A 191 11.39 -15.68 19.27
CA GLN A 191 10.46 -15.06 20.21
C GLN A 191 9.03 -15.61 20.06
N ASN A 192 8.32 -15.69 21.19
CA ASN A 192 6.87 -15.85 21.20
C ASN A 192 6.22 -14.64 20.52
N LYS A 193 5.22 -14.87 19.66
CA LYS A 193 4.65 -13.81 18.83
C LYS A 193 3.87 -12.77 19.62
N ILE A 194 3.16 -13.15 20.70
CA ILE A 194 2.54 -12.16 21.60
C ILE A 194 3.60 -11.29 22.26
N TYR A 195 4.70 -11.89 22.74
CA TYR A 195 5.80 -11.11 23.32
C TYR A 195 6.38 -10.11 22.31
N PHE A 196 6.69 -10.56 21.10
CA PHE A 196 7.17 -9.70 20.01
C PHE A 196 6.17 -8.57 19.74
N PHE A 197 4.89 -8.90 19.52
CA PHE A 197 3.82 -7.95 19.22
C PHE A 197 3.70 -6.86 20.29
N THR A 198 3.65 -7.26 21.58
CA THR A 198 3.58 -6.31 22.69
C THR A 198 4.84 -5.46 22.83
N LYS A 199 6.03 -6.06 22.70
CA LYS A 199 7.31 -5.33 22.73
C LYS A 199 7.37 -4.27 21.62
N ASP A 200 6.92 -4.62 20.43
CA ASP A 200 6.93 -3.75 19.25
C ASP A 200 5.96 -2.56 19.41
N ILE A 201 4.75 -2.79 19.93
CA ILE A 201 3.78 -1.74 20.26
C ILE A 201 4.34 -0.78 21.31
N ILE A 202 4.96 -1.31 22.38
CA ILE A 202 5.56 -0.46 23.42
C ILE A 202 6.69 0.40 22.82
N ARG A 203 7.53 -0.18 21.96
CA ARG A 203 8.57 0.58 21.25
C ARG A 203 7.94 1.71 20.43
N PHE A 204 6.93 1.40 19.62
CA PHE A 204 6.24 2.39 18.77
C PHE A 204 5.65 3.54 19.59
N GLU A 205 4.95 3.25 20.69
CA GLU A 205 4.39 4.27 21.58
C GLU A 205 5.47 5.14 22.24
N ASN A 206 6.62 4.55 22.60
CA ASN A 206 7.75 5.30 23.12
C ASN A 206 8.39 6.20 22.05
N GLU A 207 8.56 5.70 20.83
CA GLU A 207 9.07 6.49 19.71
C GLU A 207 8.14 7.66 19.35
N LYS A 208 6.82 7.46 19.46
CA LYS A 208 5.82 8.49 19.25
C LYS A 208 5.96 9.65 20.24
N LYS A 209 6.30 9.36 21.50
CA LYS A 209 6.60 10.39 22.52
C LYS A 209 7.84 11.21 22.16
N VAL A 210 8.90 10.55 21.68
CA VAL A 210 10.16 11.22 21.27
C VAL A 210 9.98 12.06 20.01
N THR A 211 9.16 11.59 19.07
CA THR A 211 8.85 12.27 17.80
C THR A 211 7.64 13.21 17.91
N ASN A 212 7.25 13.60 19.13
CA ASN A 212 6.15 14.53 19.33
C ASN A 212 6.53 15.92 18.80
N ALA A 213 5.92 16.30 17.68
CA ALA A 213 6.27 17.50 16.93
C ALA A 213 6.07 18.80 17.73
N THR A 214 5.21 18.83 18.76
CA THR A 214 5.03 20.04 19.59
C THR A 214 6.36 20.51 20.18
N ASN A 215 7.23 19.57 20.54
CA ASN A 215 8.50 19.83 21.22
C ASN A 215 9.70 19.92 20.26
N LEU A 216 9.47 19.80 18.95
CA LEU A 216 10.52 19.83 17.94
C LEU A 216 10.70 21.23 17.37
N PHE A 217 11.95 21.72 17.41
CA PHE A 217 12.37 22.99 16.84
C PHE A 217 13.64 22.76 16.00
N TYR A 218 13.66 23.39 14.83
CA TYR A 218 14.83 23.42 13.95
C TYR A 218 15.22 24.89 13.74
N GLN A 219 16.51 25.15 13.54
CA GLN A 219 17.03 26.52 13.32
C GLN A 219 16.38 27.18 12.09
N LYS A 220 16.19 26.40 11.03
CA LYS A 220 15.42 26.81 9.85
C LYS A 220 14.00 26.32 10.00
N GLU A 221 13.03 27.22 9.86
CA GLU A 221 11.60 26.88 9.91
C GLU A 221 11.20 25.85 8.82
N TYR A 222 11.89 25.88 7.67
CA TYR A 222 11.74 24.90 6.59
C TYR A 222 13.12 24.25 6.33
N PRO A 223 13.50 23.22 7.08
CA PRO A 223 14.86 22.65 7.05
C PRO A 223 15.32 22.13 5.69
N LEU A 224 14.39 21.64 4.87
CA LEU A 224 14.69 21.08 3.55
C LEU A 224 14.82 22.13 2.45
N VAL A 225 14.41 23.39 2.70
CA VAL A 225 14.47 24.43 1.66
C VAL A 225 15.91 24.78 1.33
N GLN A 226 16.31 24.46 0.11
CA GLN A 226 17.67 24.66 -0.39
C GLN A 226 17.66 25.21 -1.82
N PRO A 227 18.72 25.90 -2.28
CA PRO A 227 18.82 26.34 -3.67
C PRO A 227 18.72 25.17 -4.65
N PHE A 228 18.06 25.37 -5.80
CA PHE A 228 17.93 24.32 -6.83
C PHE A 228 19.29 23.73 -7.26
N LYS A 229 20.34 24.56 -7.30
CA LYS A 229 21.71 24.13 -7.64
C LYS A 229 22.32 23.09 -6.67
N SER A 230 21.70 22.85 -5.52
CA SER A 230 22.13 21.79 -4.59
C SER A 230 21.97 20.39 -5.18
N SER A 231 21.02 20.17 -6.10
CA SER A 231 20.88 18.91 -6.85
C SER A 231 21.65 18.99 -8.15
N LYS A 232 22.79 18.31 -8.22
CA LYS A 232 23.63 18.29 -9.42
C LYS A 232 22.94 17.51 -10.54
N ASP A 233 23.17 17.96 -11.77
CA ASP A 233 22.79 17.17 -12.95
C ASP A 233 23.82 16.09 -13.20
N VAL A 234 23.40 14.87 -12.89
CA VAL A 234 24.21 13.65 -13.00
C VAL A 234 23.87 12.84 -14.25
N LEU A 235 22.83 13.22 -15.01
CA LEU A 235 22.34 12.42 -16.14
C LEU A 235 22.85 12.97 -17.48
N SER A 236 23.02 14.29 -17.62
CA SER A 236 23.50 14.93 -18.86
C SER A 236 24.71 14.27 -19.54
N PRO A 237 25.74 13.80 -18.81
CA PRO A 237 26.88 13.13 -19.44
C PRO A 237 26.51 11.92 -20.30
N PHE A 238 25.38 11.26 -19.99
CA PHE A 238 24.94 10.02 -20.64
C PHE A 238 23.94 10.22 -21.77
N PHE A 239 23.39 11.43 -21.95
CA PHE A 239 22.30 11.70 -22.91
C PHE A 239 22.74 12.58 -24.08
N GLU A 240 22.22 12.27 -25.27
CA GLU A 240 22.16 13.16 -26.44
C GLU A 240 20.95 14.06 -26.30
N ILE A 241 21.18 15.30 -25.83
CA ILE A 241 20.13 16.28 -25.58
C ILE A 241 19.46 16.68 -26.89
N GLN A 242 18.14 16.53 -26.95
CA GLN A 242 17.33 16.99 -28.09
C GLN A 242 16.88 18.45 -27.86
N GLU A 243 16.40 19.12 -28.90
CA GLU A 243 15.83 20.47 -28.76
C GLU A 243 14.50 20.45 -28.00
N GLU A 244 13.64 19.47 -28.32
CA GLU A 244 12.34 19.30 -27.70
C GLU A 244 12.41 18.55 -26.38
N LYS A 245 11.58 18.96 -25.42
CA LYS A 245 11.42 18.28 -24.12
C LYS A 245 11.06 16.80 -24.31
N PRO A 246 11.73 15.85 -23.64
CA PRO A 246 11.45 14.44 -23.80
C PRO A 246 10.15 14.03 -23.09
N ASN A 247 9.53 12.95 -23.55
CA ASN A 247 8.52 12.27 -22.75
C ASN A 247 9.18 11.47 -21.63
N ILE A 248 8.49 11.34 -20.50
CA ILE A 248 8.92 10.53 -19.37
C ILE A 248 7.89 9.42 -19.15
N VAL A 249 8.35 8.18 -19.20
CA VAL A 249 7.53 7.00 -18.90
C VAL A 249 8.11 6.29 -17.68
N LEU A 250 7.39 6.31 -16.57
CA LEU A 250 7.79 5.70 -15.32
C LEU A 250 7.00 4.41 -15.10
N ILE A 251 7.68 3.26 -15.15
CA ILE A 251 7.09 1.95 -14.92
C ILE A 251 7.51 1.48 -13.53
N ILE A 252 6.55 1.45 -12.61
CA ILE A 252 6.70 0.94 -11.26
C ILE A 252 6.18 -0.49 -11.23
N VAL A 253 7.09 -1.44 -10.99
CA VAL A 253 6.80 -2.88 -11.08
C VAL A 253 6.55 -3.46 -9.69
N GLU A 254 5.28 -3.79 -9.43
CA GLU A 254 4.81 -4.43 -8.20
C GLU A 254 5.68 -5.64 -7.82
N GLY A 255 6.21 -5.64 -6.59
CA GLY A 255 6.95 -6.76 -6.00
C GLY A 255 8.28 -7.12 -6.69
N LEU A 256 8.77 -6.32 -7.65
CA LEU A 256 10.00 -6.63 -8.38
C LEU A 256 11.26 -6.34 -7.53
N GLY A 257 11.74 -7.37 -6.85
CA GLY A 257 13.05 -7.33 -6.18
C GLY A 257 14.23 -7.50 -7.15
N ALA A 258 15.39 -6.95 -6.80
CA ALA A 258 16.60 -7.09 -7.61
C ALA A 258 17.09 -8.55 -7.70
N GLU A 259 16.72 -9.40 -6.73
CA GLU A 259 17.08 -10.83 -6.72
C GLU A 259 16.62 -11.59 -7.97
N PHE A 260 15.55 -11.14 -8.64
CA PHE A 260 15.00 -11.76 -9.84
C PHE A 260 15.72 -11.32 -11.13
N ILE A 261 16.51 -10.25 -11.08
CA ILE A 261 17.11 -9.60 -12.25
C ILE A 261 18.55 -10.06 -12.49
N GLY A 262 18.90 -10.22 -13.76
CA GLY A 262 20.27 -10.46 -14.22
C GLY A 262 20.85 -11.75 -13.68
N ASN A 263 22.00 -11.66 -13.00
CA ASN A 263 22.73 -12.83 -12.51
C ASN A 263 22.50 -13.11 -11.02
N ASN A 264 21.51 -12.46 -10.40
CA ASN A 264 21.23 -12.59 -8.96
C ASN A 264 20.60 -13.95 -8.57
N ALA A 265 20.36 -14.13 -7.27
CA ALA A 265 20.01 -15.41 -6.67
C ALA A 265 18.73 -16.07 -7.21
N LEU A 266 17.73 -15.30 -7.64
CA LEU A 266 16.43 -15.80 -8.14
C LEU A 266 16.27 -15.58 -9.66
N ARG A 267 17.39 -15.50 -10.39
CA ARG A 267 17.43 -15.22 -11.84
C ARG A 267 16.71 -16.25 -12.72
N GLY A 268 16.41 -15.82 -13.95
CA GLY A 268 15.99 -16.69 -15.06
C GLY A 268 14.52 -16.53 -15.49
N PHE A 269 13.78 -15.61 -14.85
CA PHE A 269 12.35 -15.42 -15.07
C PHE A 269 11.98 -13.98 -15.49
N THR A 270 12.97 -13.14 -15.80
CA THR A 270 12.80 -11.76 -16.32
C THR A 270 13.66 -11.50 -17.58
N PRO A 271 13.57 -12.36 -18.61
CA PRO A 271 14.48 -12.30 -19.76
C PRO A 271 14.45 -10.96 -20.51
N PHE A 272 13.32 -10.26 -20.57
CA PHE A 272 13.26 -8.95 -21.22
C PHE A 272 13.96 -7.86 -20.40
N LEU A 273 13.67 -7.76 -19.10
CA LEU A 273 14.36 -6.80 -18.21
C LEU A 273 15.86 -7.06 -18.17
N ASP A 274 16.29 -8.33 -18.16
CA ASP A 274 17.71 -8.70 -18.24
C ASP A 274 18.35 -8.19 -19.54
N SER A 275 17.61 -8.25 -20.65
CA SER A 275 18.06 -7.74 -21.96
C SER A 275 18.18 -6.21 -22.02
N LEU A 276 17.57 -5.48 -21.08
CA LEU A 276 17.67 -4.02 -20.97
C LEU A 276 18.92 -3.59 -20.21
N ILE A 277 19.51 -4.43 -19.34
CA ILE A 277 20.70 -4.06 -18.56
C ILE A 277 21.84 -3.52 -19.44
N PRO A 278 22.29 -4.20 -20.52
CA PRO A 278 23.37 -3.70 -21.37
C PRO A 278 22.96 -2.54 -22.30
N LYS A 279 21.71 -2.06 -22.22
CA LYS A 279 21.16 -0.98 -23.04
C LYS A 279 20.74 0.24 -22.21
N SER A 280 20.90 0.18 -20.89
CA SER A 280 20.40 1.17 -19.94
C SER A 280 21.51 1.76 -19.08
N LEU A 281 21.19 2.84 -18.39
CA LEU A 281 21.86 3.19 -17.15
C LEU A 281 21.24 2.32 -16.04
N TYR A 282 22.04 1.43 -15.45
CA TYR A 282 21.57 0.42 -14.49
C TYR A 282 22.26 0.59 -13.14
N TRP A 283 21.46 0.72 -12.07
CA TRP A 283 21.97 0.72 -10.70
C TRP A 283 21.81 -0.67 -10.09
N GLU A 284 22.94 -1.29 -9.74
CA GLU A 284 22.96 -2.63 -9.15
C GLU A 284 22.50 -2.59 -7.69
N ASN A 285 22.82 -1.51 -6.99
CA ASN A 285 22.60 -1.33 -5.55
C ASN A 285 21.55 -0.24 -5.29
N PHE A 286 20.33 -0.46 -5.78
CA PHE A 286 19.24 0.49 -5.64
C PHE A 286 18.19 0.01 -4.63
N VAL A 287 17.72 0.89 -3.76
CA VAL A 287 16.77 0.53 -2.69
C VAL A 287 15.45 1.27 -2.77
N SER A 288 14.36 0.53 -2.56
CA SER A 288 13.08 1.12 -2.24
C SER A 288 13.14 1.76 -0.87
N ASN A 289 12.50 2.91 -0.74
CA ASN A 289 12.40 3.60 0.55
C ASN A 289 11.45 2.87 1.53
N THR A 290 10.55 2.04 1.00
CA THR A 290 9.57 1.28 1.78
C THR A 290 9.53 -0.18 1.39
N GLY A 291 9.17 -1.06 2.34
CA GLY A 291 9.09 -2.51 2.13
C GLY A 291 7.71 -3.00 1.66
N ARG A 292 6.86 -2.07 1.19
CA ARG A 292 5.48 -2.23 0.68
C ARG A 292 5.14 -1.03 -0.25
N THR A 293 4.11 -1.18 -1.07
CA THR A 293 3.69 -0.21 -2.12
C THR A 293 3.35 1.19 -1.61
N PHE A 294 2.74 1.33 -0.42
CA PHE A 294 2.22 2.62 0.10
C PHE A 294 3.22 3.80 0.10
N GLY A 295 4.52 3.53 0.07
CA GLY A 295 5.56 4.56 0.11
C GLY A 295 6.23 4.88 -1.22
N VAL A 296 5.99 4.11 -2.29
CA VAL A 296 6.73 4.27 -3.56
C VAL A 296 6.41 5.62 -4.21
N ILE A 297 5.13 5.96 -4.38
CA ILE A 297 4.69 7.19 -5.05
C ILE A 297 5.29 8.47 -4.41
N PRO A 298 5.15 8.73 -3.09
CA PRO A 298 5.68 9.95 -2.49
C PRO A 298 7.23 9.97 -2.48
N SER A 299 7.88 8.82 -2.31
CA SER A 299 9.35 8.75 -2.33
C SER A 299 9.90 9.01 -3.73
N LEU A 300 9.37 8.31 -4.73
CA LEU A 300 9.83 8.33 -6.11
C LEU A 300 9.54 9.66 -6.80
N LEU A 301 8.33 10.20 -6.61
CA LEU A 301 7.84 11.39 -7.32
C LEU A 301 8.11 12.69 -6.58
N GLY A 302 8.46 12.67 -5.30
CA GLY A 302 8.64 13.91 -4.55
C GLY A 302 9.85 13.94 -3.63
N SER A 303 10.61 12.84 -3.49
CA SER A 303 11.69 12.75 -2.49
C SER A 303 11.20 13.21 -1.12
N LEU A 304 10.03 12.70 -0.69
CA LEU A 304 9.28 13.21 0.46
C LEU A 304 9.55 12.41 1.75
N PRO A 305 9.42 13.04 2.93
CA PRO A 305 9.51 12.33 4.21
C PRO A 305 8.35 11.32 4.37
N TYR A 306 8.46 10.39 5.32
CA TYR A 306 7.45 9.35 5.50
C TYR A 306 6.21 9.75 6.31
N GLY A 307 6.31 10.65 7.30
CA GLY A 307 5.25 10.79 8.31
C GLY A 307 5.14 9.57 9.25
N GLU A 308 4.17 9.61 10.18
CA GLU A 308 4.05 8.62 11.28
C GLU A 308 3.60 7.23 10.81
N LYS A 309 2.70 7.15 9.82
CA LYS A 309 2.16 5.88 9.29
C LYS A 309 2.52 5.64 7.81
N GLY A 310 3.22 6.58 7.18
CA GLY A 310 3.38 6.67 5.73
C GLY A 310 2.80 7.98 5.19
N PHE A 311 3.35 8.49 4.09
CA PHE A 311 3.07 9.87 3.66
C PHE A 311 1.65 10.00 3.11
N LEU A 312 1.20 8.96 2.38
CA LEU A 312 -0.15 8.88 1.82
C LEU A 312 -1.25 8.78 2.91
N GLU A 313 -0.89 8.36 4.13
CA GLU A 313 -1.81 8.31 5.28
C GLU A 313 -2.06 9.68 5.93
N ILE A 314 -1.31 10.72 5.54
CA ILE A 314 -1.47 12.05 6.13
C ILE A 314 -2.64 12.78 5.46
N ASN A 315 -3.67 13.12 6.24
CA ASN A 315 -4.76 13.97 5.78
C ASN A 315 -5.02 15.15 6.75
N PRO A 316 -5.01 16.41 6.27
CA PRO A 316 -4.61 16.86 4.93
C PRO A 316 -3.12 16.66 4.67
N LEU A 317 -2.76 16.35 3.42
CA LEU A 317 -1.36 16.25 3.01
C LEU A 317 -0.60 17.56 3.32
N PRO A 318 0.62 17.48 3.86
CA PRO A 318 1.45 18.66 4.06
C PRO A 318 1.78 19.28 2.70
N SER A 319 2.04 20.59 2.69
CA SER A 319 2.45 21.32 1.50
C SER A 319 3.72 20.70 0.93
N HIS A 320 3.71 20.30 -0.33
CA HIS A 320 4.87 19.70 -1.00
C HIS A 320 4.85 19.93 -2.51
N VAL A 321 5.99 19.72 -3.16
CA VAL A 321 6.15 19.67 -4.61
C VAL A 321 6.53 18.26 -5.05
N SER A 322 6.14 17.89 -6.26
CA SER A 322 6.47 16.60 -6.88
C SER A 322 6.82 16.78 -8.36
N LEU A 323 7.42 15.75 -8.95
CA LEU A 323 7.64 15.62 -10.39
C LEU A 323 6.35 15.89 -11.18
N ILE A 324 5.19 15.39 -10.74
CA ILE A 324 3.90 15.66 -11.39
C ILE A 324 3.65 17.17 -11.46
N SER A 325 3.67 17.83 -10.31
CA SER A 325 3.35 19.26 -10.21
C SER A 325 4.33 20.14 -11.01
N ILE A 326 5.62 19.76 -11.01
CA ILE A 326 6.68 20.47 -11.71
C ILE A 326 6.54 20.32 -13.22
N LEU A 327 6.37 19.09 -13.71
CA LEU A 327 6.26 18.84 -15.15
C LEU A 327 4.96 19.43 -15.71
N LYS A 328 3.85 19.30 -14.97
CA LYS A 328 2.57 19.93 -15.35
C LYS A 328 2.71 21.44 -15.53
N ALA A 329 3.32 22.12 -14.57
CA ALA A 329 3.56 23.56 -14.64
C ALA A 329 4.39 23.95 -15.88
N ASN A 330 5.19 23.02 -16.39
CA ASN A 330 6.08 23.20 -17.54
C ASN A 330 5.53 22.64 -18.86
N GLY A 331 4.21 22.46 -18.92
CA GLY A 331 3.48 22.13 -20.15
C GLY A 331 3.35 20.63 -20.45
N TYR A 332 3.74 19.75 -19.52
CA TYR A 332 3.54 18.31 -19.70
C TYR A 332 2.09 17.92 -19.45
N THR A 333 1.58 16.99 -20.25
CA THR A 333 0.38 16.22 -19.87
C THR A 333 0.79 15.13 -18.89
N THR A 334 0.11 15.02 -17.75
CA THR A 334 0.48 14.08 -16.68
C THR A 334 -0.58 13.00 -16.48
N SER A 335 -0.20 11.73 -16.56
CA SER A 335 -1.13 10.60 -16.49
C SER A 335 -0.63 9.54 -15.50
N TYR A 336 -1.56 8.96 -14.74
CA TYR A 336 -1.33 7.79 -13.88
C TYR A 336 -2.19 6.63 -14.38
N PHE A 337 -1.59 5.45 -14.55
CA PHE A 337 -2.23 4.22 -15.00
C PHE A 337 -2.06 3.12 -13.95
N SER A 338 -3.15 2.47 -13.58
CA SER A 338 -3.16 1.31 -12.69
C SER A 338 -4.36 0.41 -12.99
N GLY A 339 -4.21 -0.88 -12.72
CA GLY A 339 -5.30 -1.85 -12.85
C GLY A 339 -6.23 -1.90 -11.64
N GLU A 340 -5.77 -1.44 -10.48
CA GLU A 340 -6.49 -1.41 -9.20
C GLU A 340 -7.19 -0.08 -8.96
N GLU A 341 -7.95 0.01 -7.86
CA GLU A 341 -8.58 1.24 -7.42
C GLU A 341 -7.55 2.24 -6.87
N SER A 342 -7.61 3.51 -7.32
CA SER A 342 -6.62 4.51 -6.93
C SER A 342 -6.81 5.05 -5.51
N SER A 343 -7.97 4.79 -4.88
CA SER A 343 -8.20 5.07 -3.45
C SER A 343 -7.49 4.11 -2.52
N PHE A 344 -7.15 2.90 -2.96
CA PHE A 344 -6.34 1.96 -2.17
C PHE A 344 -4.99 2.60 -1.83
N ASP A 345 -4.58 2.52 -0.57
CA ASP A 345 -3.41 3.24 -0.04
C ASP A 345 -3.43 4.77 -0.26
N ARG A 346 -4.61 5.37 -0.50
CA ARG A 346 -4.80 6.83 -0.65
C ARG A 346 -3.93 7.46 -1.75
N LYS A 347 -3.53 6.68 -2.75
CA LYS A 347 -2.69 7.15 -3.88
C LYS A 347 -3.35 8.34 -4.58
N ILE A 348 -4.66 8.27 -4.80
CA ILE A 348 -5.44 9.34 -5.42
C ILE A 348 -5.32 10.69 -4.71
N ASN A 349 -5.21 10.72 -3.38
CA ASN A 349 -5.11 11.97 -2.61
C ASN A 349 -3.81 12.69 -2.96
N PHE A 350 -2.71 11.94 -3.11
CA PHE A 350 -1.43 12.48 -3.57
C PHE A 350 -1.48 12.96 -5.03
N LEU A 351 -2.06 12.15 -5.91
CA LEU A 351 -2.17 12.46 -7.33
C LEU A 351 -3.00 13.74 -7.57
N GLU A 352 -4.14 13.88 -6.89
CA GLU A 352 -5.01 15.06 -6.96
C GLU A 352 -4.37 16.30 -6.36
N TYR A 353 -3.71 16.15 -5.20
CA TYR A 353 -2.98 17.24 -4.57
C TYR A 353 -1.95 17.82 -5.54
N ASN A 354 -1.27 16.96 -6.30
CA ASN A 354 -0.28 17.33 -7.30
C ASN A 354 -0.88 17.68 -8.68
N LYS A 355 -2.21 17.81 -8.79
CA LYS A 355 -2.95 18.18 -10.01
C LYS A 355 -2.67 17.28 -11.22
N ILE A 356 -2.53 15.97 -11.05
CA ILE A 356 -2.45 15.03 -12.18
C ILE A 356 -3.55 15.33 -13.23
N ASP A 357 -3.26 15.25 -14.53
CA ASP A 357 -4.27 15.52 -15.57
C ASP A 357 -5.26 14.36 -15.73
N ASN A 358 -4.73 13.14 -15.70
CA ASN A 358 -5.47 11.91 -15.93
C ASN A 358 -5.10 10.84 -14.91
N VAL A 359 -6.11 10.24 -14.28
CA VAL A 359 -5.97 8.99 -13.53
C VAL A 359 -6.78 7.93 -14.26
N VAL A 360 -6.14 6.84 -14.65
CA VAL A 360 -6.75 5.68 -15.30
C VAL A 360 -6.57 4.50 -14.36
N ASP A 361 -7.55 4.32 -13.50
CA ASP A 361 -7.67 3.19 -12.57
C ASP A 361 -8.74 2.21 -13.06
N ILE A 362 -9.08 1.23 -12.22
CA ILE A 362 -10.09 0.20 -12.46
C ILE A 362 -11.40 0.73 -13.07
N ASN A 363 -11.80 1.97 -12.77
CA ASN A 363 -13.06 2.57 -13.22
C ASN A 363 -13.03 3.09 -14.66
N LYS A 364 -11.88 3.03 -15.35
CA LYS A 364 -11.68 3.53 -16.73
C LYS A 364 -11.34 2.46 -17.76
N PHE A 365 -11.45 1.20 -17.39
CA PHE A 365 -11.35 0.07 -18.31
C PHE A 365 -12.75 -0.28 -18.83
N GLY A 366 -12.90 -0.26 -20.16
CA GLY A 366 -14.15 -0.63 -20.82
C GLY A 366 -14.30 -2.14 -21.05
N LYS A 367 -15.41 -2.55 -21.66
CA LYS A 367 -15.71 -3.98 -21.92
C LYS A 367 -14.69 -4.73 -22.78
N GLY A 368 -13.84 -4.00 -23.50
CA GLY A 368 -12.78 -4.59 -24.31
C GLY A 368 -11.60 -5.12 -23.51
N TYR A 369 -11.53 -4.88 -22.19
CA TYR A 369 -10.42 -5.26 -21.30
C TYR A 369 -10.85 -6.41 -20.39
N VAL A 370 -9.93 -7.34 -20.11
CA VAL A 370 -10.20 -8.51 -19.27
C VAL A 370 -9.65 -8.28 -17.86
N LYS A 371 -10.56 -8.20 -16.87
CA LYS A 371 -10.20 -8.12 -15.45
C LYS A 371 -9.72 -9.49 -14.94
N THR A 372 -8.82 -9.51 -13.96
CA THR A 372 -8.50 -10.74 -13.21
C THR A 372 -9.76 -11.32 -12.57
N LYS A 373 -9.83 -12.65 -12.46
CA LYS A 373 -11.01 -13.33 -11.94
C LYS A 373 -11.21 -12.99 -10.46
N GLU A 374 -12.46 -12.85 -10.05
CA GLU A 374 -12.81 -12.74 -8.64
C GLU A 374 -12.51 -14.06 -7.89
N ASN A 375 -12.03 -13.93 -6.66
CA ASN A 375 -11.88 -15.03 -5.73
C ASN A 375 -13.24 -15.53 -5.23
N SER A 376 -13.26 -16.55 -4.35
CA SER A 376 -14.50 -17.12 -3.81
C SER A 376 -15.36 -16.13 -3.04
N GLY A 377 -14.78 -15.01 -2.58
CA GLY A 377 -15.47 -13.92 -1.89
C GLY A 377 -15.94 -12.79 -2.81
N GLY A 378 -15.80 -12.92 -4.13
CA GLY A 378 -16.19 -11.88 -5.09
C GLY A 378 -15.16 -10.74 -5.23
N PHE A 379 -13.97 -10.87 -4.63
CA PHE A 379 -12.94 -9.83 -4.69
C PHE A 379 -11.96 -10.08 -5.86
N SER A 380 -11.58 -9.01 -6.56
CA SER A 380 -10.47 -8.99 -7.51
C SER A 380 -9.75 -7.66 -7.43
N TRP A 381 -8.42 -7.71 -7.35
CA TRP A 381 -7.55 -6.52 -7.36
C TRP A 381 -7.79 -5.61 -8.55
N GLY A 382 -7.97 -6.17 -9.76
CA GLY A 382 -8.17 -5.32 -10.92
C GLY A 382 -7.76 -5.93 -12.24
N TYR A 383 -7.26 -5.08 -13.13
CA TYR A 383 -6.77 -5.46 -14.45
C TYR A 383 -5.29 -5.87 -14.41
N PRO A 384 -4.91 -6.94 -15.11
CA PRO A 384 -3.53 -7.43 -15.14
C PRO A 384 -2.63 -6.56 -16.02
N ASP A 385 -1.32 -6.77 -15.93
CA ASP A 385 -0.30 -5.86 -16.48
C ASP A 385 -0.43 -5.64 -18.00
N ALA A 386 -0.67 -6.72 -18.77
CA ALA A 386 -0.89 -6.61 -20.21
C ALA A 386 -2.07 -5.68 -20.57
N GLU A 387 -3.13 -5.67 -19.76
CA GLU A 387 -4.29 -4.81 -19.97
C GLU A 387 -4.01 -3.36 -19.54
N ILE A 388 -3.24 -3.16 -18.46
CA ILE A 388 -2.77 -1.84 -18.04
C ILE A 388 -1.95 -1.22 -19.17
N PHE A 389 -0.95 -1.94 -19.69
CA PHE A 389 -0.11 -1.44 -20.79
C PHE A 389 -0.89 -1.21 -22.09
N ARG A 390 -1.82 -2.11 -22.44
CA ARG A 390 -2.70 -1.90 -23.60
C ARG A 390 -3.57 -0.66 -23.43
N LYS A 391 -4.09 -0.43 -22.22
CA LYS A 391 -4.88 0.76 -21.90
C LYS A 391 -4.02 2.02 -21.96
N THR A 392 -2.79 1.98 -21.46
CA THR A 392 -1.84 3.09 -21.58
C THR A 392 -1.62 3.45 -23.04
N LEU A 393 -1.26 2.48 -23.89
CA LEU A 393 -1.03 2.72 -25.32
C LEU A 393 -2.24 3.33 -26.03
N ALA A 394 -3.45 2.87 -25.69
CA ALA A 394 -4.69 3.40 -26.26
C ALA A 394 -5.04 4.83 -25.79
N ASP A 395 -4.71 5.18 -24.54
CA ASP A 395 -5.03 6.52 -24.01
C ASP A 395 -4.01 7.58 -24.44
N VAL A 396 -2.73 7.23 -24.54
CA VAL A 396 -1.65 8.20 -24.84
C VAL A 396 -1.72 8.78 -26.26
N ASP A 397 -2.35 8.07 -27.21
CA ASP A 397 -2.55 8.53 -28.60
C ASP A 397 -3.36 9.82 -28.69
N GLU A 398 -4.25 10.06 -27.72
CA GLU A 398 -5.13 11.23 -27.71
C GLU A 398 -4.55 12.43 -26.92
N LYS A 399 -3.31 12.33 -26.42
CA LYS A 399 -2.74 13.30 -25.47
C LYS A 399 -1.65 14.18 -26.08
N LYS A 400 -1.59 15.42 -25.60
CA LYS A 400 -0.58 16.41 -26.00
C LYS A 400 0.81 16.07 -25.43
N LEU A 401 1.84 16.16 -26.27
CA LEU A 401 3.25 16.06 -25.89
C LEU A 401 3.79 17.40 -25.32
N PRO A 402 4.83 17.39 -24.46
CA PRO A 402 5.44 16.20 -23.86
C PRO A 402 4.56 15.59 -22.75
N ARG A 403 4.85 14.34 -22.37
CA ARG A 403 4.06 13.59 -21.36
C ARG A 403 4.89 13.09 -20.19
N LEU A 404 4.25 13.00 -19.03
CA LEU A 404 4.67 12.17 -17.90
C LEU A 404 3.62 11.08 -17.74
N ASP A 405 3.98 9.84 -18.07
CA ASP A 405 3.11 8.67 -17.93
C ASP A 405 3.65 7.79 -16.80
N ILE A 406 2.93 7.73 -15.68
CA ILE A 406 3.25 6.91 -14.50
C ILE A 406 2.41 5.64 -14.56
N ILE A 407 3.03 4.48 -14.62
CA ILE A 407 2.37 3.18 -14.79
C ILE A 407 2.72 2.31 -13.59
N MET A 408 1.72 1.91 -12.81
CA MET A 408 1.84 0.96 -11.71
C MET A 408 1.32 -0.40 -12.18
N THR A 409 2.16 -1.43 -12.17
CA THR A 409 1.73 -2.81 -12.46
C THR A 409 0.99 -3.41 -11.26
N LEU A 410 0.36 -4.58 -11.43
CA LEU A 410 -0.47 -5.19 -10.39
C LEU A 410 -0.30 -6.72 -10.26
N THR A 411 0.09 -7.40 -11.33
CA THR A 411 -0.08 -8.87 -11.45
C THR A 411 0.81 -9.66 -10.48
N ASN A 412 1.98 -9.12 -10.13
CA ASN A 412 2.93 -9.76 -9.22
C ASN A 412 2.57 -9.54 -7.73
N HIS A 413 1.30 -9.77 -7.41
CA HIS A 413 0.70 -9.61 -6.07
C HIS A 413 -0.17 -10.82 -5.74
N GLU A 414 -0.32 -11.16 -4.46
CA GLU A 414 -1.21 -12.24 -4.00
C GLU A 414 -2.67 -12.00 -4.46
N PRO A 415 -3.40 -13.03 -4.91
CA PRO A 415 -3.08 -14.47 -4.89
C PRO A 415 -2.32 -14.98 -6.14
N PHE A 416 -1.60 -14.12 -6.85
CA PHE A 416 -0.84 -14.45 -8.06
C PHE A 416 -1.70 -15.06 -9.17
N ASP A 417 -2.84 -14.42 -9.45
CA ASP A 417 -3.78 -14.84 -10.50
C ASP A 417 -3.89 -13.80 -11.63
N PHE A 418 -4.06 -14.30 -12.85
CA PHE A 418 -4.14 -13.49 -14.06
C PHE A 418 -4.71 -14.31 -15.24
N PRO A 419 -5.25 -13.63 -16.28
CA PRO A 419 -5.68 -14.31 -17.49
C PRO A 419 -4.55 -15.14 -18.13
N SER A 420 -4.84 -16.38 -18.51
CA SER A 420 -3.87 -17.31 -19.11
C SER A 420 -2.78 -17.86 -18.17
N LYS A 421 -2.97 -17.80 -16.83
CA LYS A 421 -2.05 -18.38 -15.84
C LYS A 421 -1.53 -19.78 -16.20
N ASN A 422 -2.41 -20.69 -16.64
CA ASN A 422 -2.04 -22.05 -17.06
C ASN A 422 -0.98 -22.11 -18.18
N VAL A 423 -0.93 -21.12 -19.07
CA VAL A 423 0.08 -21.05 -20.14
C VAL A 423 1.45 -20.70 -19.52
N TYR A 424 1.49 -19.75 -18.59
CA TYR A 424 2.71 -19.31 -17.94
C TYR A 424 3.24 -20.33 -16.94
N LEU A 425 2.37 -21.06 -16.24
CA LEU A 425 2.76 -22.23 -15.45
C LEU A 425 3.53 -23.26 -16.29
N LYS A 426 3.05 -23.56 -17.50
CA LYS A 426 3.76 -24.45 -18.43
C LYS A 426 5.07 -23.85 -18.94
N LYS A 427 5.17 -22.52 -19.09
CA LYS A 427 6.42 -21.85 -19.44
C LYS A 427 7.46 -21.98 -18.32
N VAL A 428 7.04 -21.85 -17.05
CA VAL A 428 7.91 -22.08 -15.89
C VAL A 428 8.48 -23.50 -15.93
N ASP A 429 7.64 -24.53 -16.12
CA ASP A 429 8.12 -25.91 -16.22
C ASP A 429 9.18 -26.07 -17.32
N ARG A 430 8.91 -25.54 -18.52
CA ARG A 430 9.86 -25.62 -19.64
C ARG A 430 11.18 -24.94 -19.34
N ILE A 431 11.17 -23.77 -18.67
CA ILE A 431 12.40 -23.08 -18.27
C ILE A 431 13.17 -23.93 -17.27
N VAL A 432 12.49 -24.47 -16.25
CA VAL A 432 13.11 -25.33 -15.22
C VAL A 432 13.71 -26.59 -15.84
N ASP A 433 13.02 -27.21 -16.80
CA ASP A 433 13.46 -28.47 -17.40
C ASP A 433 14.59 -28.28 -18.43
N SER A 434 14.73 -27.09 -19.02
CA SER A 434 15.70 -26.81 -20.09
C SER A 434 16.91 -25.97 -19.66
N ASN A 435 16.77 -25.12 -18.64
CA ASN A 435 17.82 -24.20 -18.20
C ASN A 435 18.54 -24.74 -16.96
N LYS A 436 19.79 -25.17 -17.14
CA LYS A 436 20.65 -25.65 -16.04
C LYS A 436 21.28 -24.52 -15.20
N ASN A 437 21.19 -23.27 -15.65
CA ASN A 437 21.85 -22.11 -15.04
C ASN A 437 20.89 -21.21 -14.25
N LEU A 438 19.86 -21.79 -13.65
CA LEU A 438 18.95 -21.07 -12.74
C LEU A 438 19.64 -20.76 -11.40
N GLY A 439 19.17 -19.72 -10.71
CA GLY A 439 19.78 -19.28 -9.45
C GLY A 439 19.41 -20.13 -8.23
N VAL A 440 18.31 -20.89 -8.31
CA VAL A 440 17.77 -21.75 -7.26
C VAL A 440 17.37 -23.12 -7.80
N SER A 441 17.09 -24.08 -6.90
CA SER A 441 16.73 -25.45 -7.30
C SER A 441 15.39 -25.53 -8.01
N ALA A 442 15.24 -26.52 -8.89
CA ALA A 442 13.99 -26.79 -9.61
C ALA A 442 12.80 -26.98 -8.65
N ASP A 443 13.02 -27.62 -7.50
CA ASP A 443 11.97 -27.87 -6.52
C ASP A 443 11.52 -26.58 -5.84
N GLN A 444 12.45 -25.70 -5.46
CA GLN A 444 12.12 -24.38 -4.91
C GLN A 444 11.32 -23.52 -5.90
N ILE A 445 11.65 -23.60 -7.19
CA ILE A 445 10.90 -22.91 -8.24
C ILE A 445 9.49 -23.49 -8.37
N ARG A 446 9.36 -24.83 -8.41
CA ARG A 446 8.06 -25.49 -8.52
C ARG A 446 7.17 -25.27 -7.29
N MET A 447 7.74 -25.12 -6.10
CA MET A 447 7.00 -24.75 -4.89
C MET A 447 6.42 -23.33 -4.97
N ASN A 448 7.11 -22.42 -5.68
CA ASN A 448 6.72 -21.02 -5.85
C ASN A 448 6.25 -20.72 -7.28
N LYS A 449 5.73 -21.73 -7.98
CA LYS A 449 5.51 -21.68 -9.44
C LYS A 449 4.55 -20.57 -9.86
N ASP A 450 3.55 -20.28 -9.04
CA ASP A 450 2.60 -19.20 -9.28
C ASP A 450 3.31 -17.83 -9.34
N ILE A 451 4.23 -17.58 -8.41
CA ILE A 451 5.04 -16.36 -8.35
C ILE A 451 5.91 -16.22 -9.60
N TYR A 452 6.66 -17.26 -9.96
CA TYR A 452 7.50 -17.25 -11.16
C TYR A 452 6.67 -17.09 -12.44
N SER A 453 5.42 -17.59 -12.45
CA SER A 453 4.51 -17.40 -13.58
C SER A 453 4.02 -15.95 -13.70
N CYS A 454 3.75 -15.27 -12.57
CA CYS A 454 3.46 -13.84 -12.54
C CYS A 454 4.65 -13.02 -13.01
N LEU A 455 5.87 -13.29 -12.52
CA LEU A 455 7.08 -12.59 -12.95
C LEU A 455 7.29 -12.67 -14.46
N LEU A 456 7.16 -13.86 -15.06
CA LEU A 456 7.24 -14.04 -16.51
C LEU A 456 6.12 -13.30 -17.26
N TYR A 457 4.91 -13.26 -16.70
CA TYR A 457 3.79 -12.55 -17.28
C TYR A 457 4.02 -11.04 -17.28
N THR A 458 4.49 -10.49 -16.15
CA THR A 458 4.86 -9.09 -15.99
C THR A 458 6.01 -8.72 -16.93
N ASP A 459 7.10 -9.50 -16.96
CA ASP A 459 8.25 -9.28 -17.87
C ASP A 459 7.82 -9.27 -19.34
N ASN A 460 7.00 -10.25 -19.76
CA ASN A 460 6.45 -10.29 -21.12
C ASN A 460 5.53 -9.10 -21.41
N SER A 461 4.73 -8.66 -20.43
CA SER A 461 3.84 -7.51 -20.59
C SER A 461 4.63 -6.21 -20.78
N ILE A 462 5.74 -6.04 -20.04
CA ILE A 462 6.66 -4.91 -20.21
C ILE A 462 7.34 -5.01 -21.59
N LYS A 463 7.78 -6.20 -22.02
CA LYS A 463 8.34 -6.41 -23.37
C LYS A 463 7.38 -5.94 -24.44
N ASP A 464 6.14 -6.43 -24.41
CA ASP A 464 5.13 -6.13 -25.44
C ASP A 464 4.78 -4.63 -25.44
N PHE A 465 4.72 -4.00 -24.25
CA PHE A 465 4.58 -2.55 -24.13
C PHE A 465 5.73 -1.79 -24.78
N MET A 466 6.98 -2.13 -24.43
CA MET A 466 8.17 -1.45 -24.93
C MET A 466 8.32 -1.64 -26.44
N GLU A 467 8.05 -2.83 -26.97
CA GLU A 467 8.06 -3.11 -28.41
C GLU A 467 6.97 -2.33 -29.14
N ALA A 468 5.76 -2.23 -28.59
CA ALA A 468 4.69 -1.42 -29.16
C ALA A 468 5.03 0.08 -29.09
N TYR A 469 5.58 0.56 -27.97
CA TYR A 469 5.97 1.95 -27.80
C TYR A 469 7.11 2.34 -28.74
N SER A 470 8.05 1.43 -29.01
CA SER A 470 9.19 1.68 -29.92
C SER A 470 8.80 2.05 -31.35
N LYS A 471 7.58 1.69 -31.75
CA LYS A 471 7.02 2.00 -33.09
C LYS A 471 6.43 3.41 -33.18
N ARG A 472 6.37 4.14 -32.07
CA ARG A 472 5.73 5.46 -31.99
C ARG A 472 6.71 6.56 -32.42
N PRO A 473 6.25 7.63 -33.11
CA PRO A 473 7.12 8.72 -33.56
C PRO A 473 7.91 9.40 -32.44
N GLU A 474 7.32 9.49 -31.25
CA GLU A 474 7.92 10.14 -30.09
C GLU A 474 8.92 9.27 -29.31
N TYR A 475 9.05 7.98 -29.64
CA TYR A 475 9.95 7.05 -28.94
C TYR A 475 11.39 7.56 -28.86
N LYS A 476 11.89 8.13 -29.96
CA LYS A 476 13.27 8.66 -30.06
C LYS A 476 13.59 9.75 -29.03
N ASN A 477 12.57 10.44 -28.52
CA ASN A 477 12.69 11.50 -27.51
C ASN A 477 11.91 11.13 -26.25
N THR A 478 12.15 9.92 -25.73
CA THR A 478 11.47 9.38 -24.54
C THR A 478 12.48 8.77 -23.58
N ILE A 479 12.31 9.05 -22.29
CA ILE A 479 13.07 8.48 -21.18
C ILE A 479 12.16 7.51 -20.42
N PHE A 480 12.58 6.25 -20.35
CA PHE A 480 11.93 5.21 -19.57
C PHE A 480 12.68 5.02 -18.26
N ILE A 481 11.95 5.04 -17.15
CA ILE A 481 12.46 4.75 -15.82
C ILE A 481 11.70 3.54 -15.32
N ILE A 482 12.39 2.43 -15.05
CA ILE A 482 11.78 1.16 -14.63
C ILE A 482 12.38 0.76 -13.29
N THR A 483 11.54 0.53 -12.28
CA THR A 483 11.99 0.11 -10.95
C THR A 483 10.92 -0.71 -10.24
N GLY A 484 11.34 -1.57 -9.32
CA GLY A 484 10.41 -2.20 -8.38
C GLY A 484 9.92 -1.21 -7.32
N ASP A 485 8.70 -1.39 -6.82
CA ASP A 485 8.21 -0.63 -5.67
C ASP A 485 8.75 -1.16 -4.34
N HIS A 486 8.90 -2.48 -4.24
CA HIS A 486 9.60 -3.22 -3.19
C HIS A 486 9.88 -4.66 -3.65
N ARG A 487 10.59 -5.43 -2.84
CA ARG A 487 10.77 -6.87 -3.09
C ARG A 487 9.54 -7.67 -2.62
N LEU A 488 9.10 -8.63 -3.42
CA LEU A 488 8.00 -9.55 -3.12
C LEU A 488 8.21 -10.29 -1.77
N ILE A 489 7.18 -10.57 -0.98
CA ILE A 489 7.31 -11.14 0.38
C ILE A 489 7.14 -12.67 0.49
N PRO A 490 6.27 -13.38 -0.27
CA PRO A 490 6.02 -14.81 -0.02
C PRO A 490 7.16 -15.78 -0.35
N ILE A 491 8.35 -15.27 -0.73
CA ILE A 491 9.58 -16.04 -0.86
C ILE A 491 10.51 -15.67 0.30
N SER A 492 11.21 -16.63 0.90
CA SER A 492 12.20 -16.33 1.94
C SER A 492 13.21 -15.28 1.46
N GLN A 493 13.54 -14.33 2.33
CA GLN A 493 14.49 -13.26 2.04
C GLN A 493 15.89 -13.72 2.45
N LYS A 494 16.91 -13.43 1.63
CA LYS A 494 18.30 -13.80 1.93
C LYS A 494 18.82 -13.11 3.20
N ASP A 495 18.41 -11.86 3.42
CA ASP A 495 18.83 -11.02 4.52
C ASP A 495 17.84 -9.87 4.76
N LYS A 496 18.14 -8.98 5.71
CA LYS A 496 17.26 -7.86 6.11
C LYS A 496 17.20 -6.71 5.09
N LEU A 497 18.18 -6.60 4.20
CA LEU A 497 18.26 -5.56 3.18
C LEU A 497 17.50 -5.94 1.91
N ALA A 498 17.43 -7.25 1.62
CA ALA A 498 16.79 -7.81 0.42
C ALA A 498 15.35 -7.32 0.22
N ARG A 499 14.62 -7.02 1.29
CA ARG A 499 13.26 -6.45 1.24
C ARG A 499 13.18 -5.12 0.47
N PHE A 500 14.24 -4.32 0.58
CA PHE A 500 14.31 -3.00 -0.02
C PHE A 500 15.09 -3.03 -1.34
N HIS A 501 15.84 -4.08 -1.65
CA HIS A 501 16.66 -4.14 -2.85
C HIS A 501 15.80 -4.33 -4.11
N VAL A 502 15.71 -3.30 -4.94
CA VAL A 502 14.92 -3.28 -6.18
C VAL A 502 15.79 -2.77 -7.34
N PRO A 503 15.55 -3.21 -8.59
CA PRO A 503 16.35 -2.73 -9.71
C PRO A 503 16.00 -1.28 -10.07
N LEU A 504 16.93 -0.56 -10.68
CA LEU A 504 16.64 0.70 -11.39
C LEU A 504 17.27 0.68 -12.77
N PHE A 505 16.42 0.84 -13.79
CA PHE A 505 16.80 1.06 -15.17
C PHE A 505 16.38 2.47 -15.59
N ILE A 506 17.31 3.24 -16.16
CA ILE A 506 16.99 4.39 -16.99
C ILE A 506 17.37 4.03 -18.43
N PHE A 507 16.36 3.80 -19.27
CA PHE A 507 16.49 3.44 -20.67
C PHE A 507 16.00 4.57 -21.57
N SER A 508 16.72 4.87 -22.65
CA SER A 508 16.27 5.83 -23.65
C SER A 508 17.02 5.64 -24.97
N PRO A 509 16.36 5.84 -26.13
CA PRO A 509 17.06 5.97 -27.41
C PRO A 509 18.06 7.13 -27.46
N MET A 510 17.96 8.08 -26.52
CA MET A 510 18.86 9.23 -26.40
C MET A 510 20.15 8.90 -25.63
N LEU A 511 20.32 7.68 -25.11
CA LEU A 511 21.53 7.32 -24.39
C LEU A 511 22.72 7.23 -25.34
N LYS A 512 23.79 7.97 -25.02
CA LYS A 512 25.09 7.87 -25.71
C LYS A 512 25.74 6.50 -25.54
N LYS A 513 25.54 5.92 -24.35
CA LYS A 513 26.03 4.58 -23.97
C LYS A 513 25.27 4.05 -22.75
N ALA A 514 25.22 2.73 -22.64
CA ALA A 514 24.80 2.04 -21.43
C ALA A 514 25.92 2.08 -20.38
N GLU A 515 25.55 2.09 -19.10
CA GLU A 515 26.49 2.12 -17.98
C GLU A 515 25.90 1.39 -16.77
N ARG A 516 26.78 0.87 -15.91
CA ARG A 516 26.43 0.23 -14.65
C ARG A 516 27.01 1.02 -13.48
N PHE A 517 26.21 1.18 -12.43
CA PHE A 517 26.58 1.90 -11.22
C PHE A 517 26.47 0.96 -10.01
N LYS A 518 27.55 0.89 -9.24
CA LYS A 518 27.60 0.13 -7.98
C LYS A 518 27.34 1.01 -6.76
N SER A 519 27.25 2.33 -6.92
CA SER A 519 26.88 3.21 -5.81
C SER A 519 25.44 2.97 -5.36
N ILE A 520 25.23 3.11 -4.05
CA ILE A 520 23.93 2.99 -3.44
C ILE A 520 23.08 4.22 -3.79
N SER A 521 21.83 4.01 -4.18
CA SER A 521 20.83 5.07 -4.38
C SER A 521 19.43 4.52 -4.05
N SER A 522 18.44 5.41 -3.94
CA SER A 522 17.08 5.07 -3.50
C SER A 522 15.98 5.74 -4.33
N HIS A 523 14.71 5.39 -4.10
CA HIS A 523 13.59 6.09 -4.77
C HIS A 523 13.63 7.61 -4.57
N TRP A 524 14.10 8.10 -3.41
CA TRP A 524 14.30 9.53 -3.14
C TRP A 524 15.24 10.24 -4.11
N ASP A 525 16.09 9.51 -4.82
CA ASP A 525 17.13 10.06 -5.68
C ASP A 525 16.66 10.31 -7.13
N ILE A 526 15.54 9.70 -7.55
CA ILE A 526 15.07 9.78 -8.94
C ILE A 526 14.59 11.18 -9.30
N THR A 527 13.61 11.72 -8.57
CA THR A 527 13.02 13.04 -8.87
C THR A 527 14.06 14.17 -8.84
N PRO A 528 14.96 14.27 -7.84
CA PRO A 528 16.01 15.29 -7.84
C PRO A 528 16.92 15.22 -9.07
N SER A 529 17.34 14.02 -9.48
CA SER A 529 18.17 13.83 -10.67
C SER A 529 17.44 14.18 -11.96
N LEU A 530 16.21 13.72 -12.13
CA LEU A 530 15.43 13.96 -13.33
C LEU A 530 15.08 15.45 -13.49
N VAL A 531 14.65 16.11 -12.41
CA VAL A 531 14.33 17.55 -12.44
C VAL A 531 15.59 18.37 -12.72
N SER A 532 16.74 18.01 -12.12
CA SER A 532 18.01 18.70 -12.40
C SER A 532 18.42 18.57 -13.86
N PHE A 533 18.36 17.35 -14.42
CA PHE A 533 18.59 17.09 -15.83
C PHE A 533 17.66 17.90 -16.74
N LEU A 534 16.35 17.87 -16.49
CA LEU A 534 15.39 18.55 -17.36
C LEU A 534 15.55 20.08 -17.33
N MET A 535 15.71 20.67 -16.15
CA MET A 535 15.80 22.13 -16.01
C MET A 535 17.12 22.73 -16.49
N ASN A 536 18.21 21.95 -16.51
CA ASN A 536 19.50 22.41 -17.01
C ASN A 536 19.61 22.32 -18.53
N ASN A 537 18.82 21.46 -19.17
CA ASN A 537 18.94 21.18 -20.61
C ASN A 537 17.78 21.68 -21.46
N TYR A 538 16.62 22.01 -20.86
CA TYR A 538 15.43 22.44 -21.59
C TYR A 538 14.83 23.70 -20.98
N THR A 539 14.02 24.42 -21.77
CA THR A 539 13.32 25.63 -21.30
C THR A 539 12.25 25.27 -20.26
N PHE A 540 12.55 25.52 -18.99
CA PHE A 540 11.65 25.34 -17.86
C PHE A 540 11.48 26.65 -17.08
N ASP A 541 10.31 26.82 -16.47
CA ASP A 541 10.08 27.79 -15.41
C ASP A 541 11.04 27.47 -14.26
N LYS A 542 12.02 28.35 -14.06
CA LYS A 542 13.13 28.08 -13.14
C LYS A 542 12.63 28.02 -11.70
N ILE A 543 12.72 26.82 -11.11
CA ILE A 543 12.58 26.64 -9.67
C ILE A 543 13.85 27.16 -9.00
N LYS A 544 13.70 28.13 -8.10
CA LYS A 544 14.84 28.71 -7.37
C LYS A 544 15.23 27.85 -6.15
N LYS A 545 14.28 27.14 -5.56
CA LYS A 545 14.44 26.39 -4.31
C LYS A 545 13.73 25.04 -4.38
N THR A 546 14.38 24.00 -3.85
CA THR A 546 13.86 22.64 -3.75
C THR A 546 13.80 22.18 -2.29
N THR A 547 13.14 21.04 -2.05
CA THR A 547 12.84 20.49 -0.71
C THR A 547 13.03 18.98 -0.62
N TRP A 548 13.95 18.43 -1.41
CA TRP A 548 14.18 17.00 -1.51
C TRP A 548 14.80 16.43 -0.24
N MET A 549 14.40 15.21 0.14
CA MET A 549 15.05 14.44 1.21
C MET A 549 16.46 13.97 0.79
N SER A 550 16.69 13.75 -0.50
CA SER A 550 18.01 13.38 -1.04
C SER A 550 18.50 14.34 -2.13
N GLN A 551 19.79 14.22 -2.49
CA GLN A 551 20.48 15.11 -3.43
C GLN A 551 20.46 14.64 -4.89
N GLY A 552 20.02 13.41 -5.16
CA GLY A 552 19.96 12.80 -6.49
C GLY A 552 20.87 11.57 -6.62
N LEU A 553 20.69 10.80 -7.69
CA LEU A 553 21.38 9.54 -7.97
C LEU A 553 22.91 9.69 -7.91
N ASP A 554 23.57 8.73 -7.26
CA ASP A 554 25.02 8.57 -7.35
C ASP A 554 25.35 7.74 -8.60
N THR A 555 26.21 8.26 -9.46
CA THR A 555 26.62 7.64 -10.74
C THR A 555 28.04 7.08 -10.67
N ALA A 556 28.50 6.71 -9.46
CA ALA A 556 29.80 6.07 -9.30
C ALA A 556 29.76 4.60 -9.72
N ARG A 557 30.78 4.20 -10.50
CA ARG A 557 30.97 2.80 -10.93
C ARG A 557 31.52 1.90 -9.82
N GLN A 558 32.15 2.49 -8.82
CA GLN A 558 32.67 1.79 -7.65
C GLN A 558 31.62 1.79 -6.53
N PHE A 559 31.64 0.72 -5.72
CA PHE A 559 30.77 0.63 -4.57
C PHE A 559 31.09 1.75 -3.59
N ARG A 560 30.04 2.47 -3.18
CA ARG A 560 30.04 3.49 -2.12
C ARG A 560 28.61 3.88 -1.81
N ASN A 561 28.42 4.60 -0.72
CA ASN A 561 27.17 5.30 -0.43
C ASN A 561 27.45 6.70 0.11
N ILE A 562 26.81 7.70 -0.50
CA ILE A 562 26.85 9.10 -0.07
C ILE A 562 25.54 9.55 0.60
N HIS A 563 24.55 8.67 0.67
CA HIS A 563 23.20 8.96 1.16
C HIS A 563 23.00 8.48 2.60
N GLN A 564 21.99 9.06 3.24
CA GLN A 564 21.43 8.59 4.50
C GLN A 564 19.99 8.19 4.25
N ILE A 565 19.70 6.88 4.33
CA ILE A 565 18.45 6.32 3.81
C ILE A 565 17.73 5.62 4.96
N PRO A 566 16.81 6.31 5.67
CA PRO A 566 15.86 5.63 6.55
C PRO A 566 14.92 4.78 5.70
N LEU A 567 14.63 3.56 6.14
CA LEU A 567 13.84 2.58 5.41
C LEU A 567 12.61 2.21 6.24
N MET A 568 11.42 2.32 5.64
CA MET A 568 10.16 2.02 6.30
C MET A 568 9.66 0.62 5.91
N ARG A 569 9.74 -0.33 6.83
CA ARG A 569 9.46 -1.75 6.58
C ARG A 569 7.98 -2.03 6.27
N SER A 570 7.10 -1.42 7.06
CA SER A 570 5.63 -1.45 6.96
C SER A 570 5.06 -0.09 7.42
N LYS A 571 3.76 0.17 7.26
CA LYS A 571 3.14 1.45 7.68
C LYS A 571 3.50 1.79 9.14
N GLY A 572 4.27 2.85 9.32
CA GLY A 572 4.71 3.38 10.61
C GLY A 572 5.92 2.71 11.28
N SER A 573 6.62 1.81 10.58
CA SER A 573 7.80 1.12 11.10
C SER A 573 9.06 1.54 10.34
N VAL A 574 9.72 2.62 10.78
CA VAL A 574 11.03 3.04 10.27
C VAL A 574 12.11 2.44 11.17
N ASN A 575 12.44 1.17 10.97
CA ASN A 575 13.33 0.41 11.85
C ASN A 575 14.73 0.22 11.27
N ASP A 576 14.89 0.58 10.01
CA ASP A 576 16.04 0.25 9.19
C ASP A 576 16.69 1.57 8.70
N PHE A 577 18.02 1.63 8.64
CA PHE A 577 18.74 2.83 8.20
C PHE A 577 20.06 2.49 7.50
N ILE A 578 20.25 2.99 6.28
CA ILE A 578 21.53 2.91 5.59
C ILE A 578 22.32 4.19 5.86
N TYR A 579 23.52 4.04 6.43
CA TYR A 579 24.46 5.11 6.70
C TYR A 579 25.84 4.71 6.18
N LYS A 580 26.36 5.43 5.17
CA LYS A 580 27.57 4.99 4.45
C LYS A 580 27.38 3.52 4.00
N GLU A 581 28.36 2.67 4.20
CA GLU A 581 28.32 1.24 3.84
C GLU A 581 27.77 0.36 4.98
N TYR A 582 26.95 0.93 5.88
CA TYR A 582 26.36 0.21 7.00
C TYR A 582 24.84 0.22 6.95
N LEU A 583 24.24 -0.89 7.33
CA LEU A 583 22.81 -1.03 7.60
C LEU A 583 22.61 -1.21 9.10
N TYR A 584 21.76 -0.39 9.70
CA TYR A 584 21.14 -0.69 10.99
C TYR A 584 19.78 -1.33 10.77
N SER A 585 19.46 -2.37 11.54
CA SER A 585 18.16 -3.04 11.49
C SER A 585 17.77 -3.64 12.85
N ASP A 586 16.76 -3.05 13.51
CA ASP A 586 16.20 -3.49 14.80
C ASP A 586 17.23 -3.69 15.93
N GLY A 587 18.28 -2.88 15.96
CA GLY A 587 19.31 -2.89 17.02
C GLY A 587 20.63 -3.52 16.60
N GLU A 588 20.65 -4.22 15.46
CA GLU A 588 21.85 -4.85 14.91
C GLU A 588 22.44 -3.98 13.80
N VAL A 589 23.76 -4.05 13.62
CA VAL A 589 24.50 -3.31 12.59
C VAL A 589 25.21 -4.29 11.67
N PHE A 590 25.13 -4.01 10.38
CA PHE A 590 25.73 -4.81 9.33
C PHE A 590 26.58 -3.91 8.44
N LYS A 591 27.74 -4.40 8.00
CA LYS A 591 28.47 -3.81 6.88
C LYS A 591 27.93 -4.38 5.57
N ILE A 592 27.61 -3.50 4.64
CA ILE A 592 27.17 -3.83 3.28
C ILE A 592 28.42 -3.93 2.39
N ASP A 593 28.57 -5.03 1.67
CA ASP A 593 29.68 -5.20 0.72
C ASP A 593 29.30 -4.81 -0.72
N GLU A 594 30.26 -4.94 -1.65
CA GLU A 594 30.05 -4.58 -3.05
C GLU A 594 29.06 -5.48 -3.82
N ASN A 595 28.77 -6.66 -3.30
CA ASN A 595 27.77 -7.60 -3.82
C ASN A 595 26.40 -7.39 -3.17
N PHE A 596 26.27 -6.38 -2.31
CA PHE A 596 25.07 -6.06 -1.56
C PHE A 596 24.67 -7.19 -0.59
N GLU A 597 25.68 -7.82 0.02
CA GLU A 597 25.52 -8.78 1.11
C GLU A 597 25.81 -8.12 2.47
N LEU A 598 25.20 -8.67 3.52
CA LEU A 598 25.31 -8.16 4.89
C LEU A 598 26.27 -8.99 5.72
N ASN A 599 27.22 -8.33 6.36
CA ASN A 599 28.09 -8.92 7.36
C ASN A 599 27.83 -8.25 8.70
N GLU A 600 27.38 -9.00 9.70
CA GLU A 600 27.11 -8.47 11.05
C GLU A 600 28.41 -7.94 11.68
N ILE A 601 28.32 -6.80 12.35
CA ILE A 601 29.43 -6.20 13.06
C ILE A 601 28.98 -5.75 14.45
N ASP A 602 29.89 -5.89 15.42
CA ASP A 602 29.74 -5.36 16.77
C ASP A 602 30.67 -4.15 16.94
N ASP A 603 30.16 -2.97 16.60
CA ASP A 603 30.87 -1.68 16.73
C ASP A 603 29.94 -0.67 17.41
N GLU A 604 30.16 -0.44 18.70
CA GLU A 604 29.35 0.46 19.52
C GLU A 604 29.37 1.91 18.99
N SER A 605 30.48 2.36 18.40
CA SER A 605 30.61 3.73 17.89
C SER A 605 29.74 3.94 16.65
N ILE A 606 29.77 2.97 15.73
CA ILE A 606 28.92 2.96 14.55
C ILE A 606 27.45 2.80 14.96
N LEU A 607 27.14 1.87 15.86
CA LEU A 607 25.78 1.66 16.38
C LEU A 607 25.20 2.95 16.96
N GLN A 608 25.96 3.67 17.80
CA GLN A 608 25.52 4.93 18.39
C GLN A 608 25.29 6.00 17.30
N THR A 609 26.25 6.17 16.38
CA THR A 609 26.16 7.16 15.29
C THR A 609 24.95 6.92 14.39
N ILE A 610 24.72 5.66 14.00
CA ILE A 610 23.60 5.30 13.12
C ILE A 610 22.27 5.46 13.86
N THR A 611 22.18 5.03 15.12
CA THR A 611 20.96 5.16 15.93
C THR A 611 20.57 6.62 16.12
N ASP A 612 21.54 7.50 16.38
CA ASP A 612 21.29 8.95 16.48
C ASP A 612 20.86 9.55 15.14
N SER A 613 21.48 9.13 14.03
CA SER A 613 21.11 9.58 12.67
C SER A 613 19.70 9.14 12.28
N LEU A 614 19.32 7.90 12.63
CA LEU A 614 17.95 7.40 12.45
C LEU A 614 16.96 8.20 13.31
N ARG A 615 17.30 8.47 14.59
CA ARG A 615 16.46 9.27 15.48
C ARG A 615 16.24 10.68 14.93
N GLU A 616 17.28 11.35 14.45
CA GLU A 616 17.15 12.67 13.82
C GLU A 616 16.33 12.62 12.53
N SER A 617 16.48 11.57 11.72
CA SER A 617 15.67 11.37 10.51
C SER A 617 14.17 11.21 10.85
N LYS A 618 13.84 10.46 11.91
CA LYS A 618 12.47 10.32 12.43
C LYS A 618 11.93 11.66 12.93
N ARG A 619 12.71 12.42 13.71
CA ARG A 619 12.34 13.75 14.22
C ARG A 619 12.10 14.75 13.08
N LEU A 620 12.97 14.75 12.08
CA LEU A 620 12.85 15.62 10.91
C LEU A 620 11.57 15.28 10.14
N SER A 621 11.35 14.00 9.82
CA SER A 621 10.13 13.53 9.16
C SER A 621 8.87 13.95 9.92
N ALA A 622 8.84 13.79 11.25
CA ALA A 622 7.73 14.20 12.09
C ALA A 622 7.52 15.72 12.11
N TYR A 623 8.58 16.51 12.20
CA TYR A 623 8.50 17.97 12.15
C TYR A 623 7.94 18.46 10.81
N LEU A 624 8.50 17.96 9.71
CA LEU A 624 8.13 18.36 8.35
C LEU A 624 6.65 18.05 8.06
N THR A 625 6.19 16.86 8.46
CA THR A 625 4.83 16.40 8.17
C THR A 625 3.80 16.97 9.16
N LYS A 626 4.02 16.83 10.48
CA LYS A 626 3.03 17.26 11.50
C LYS A 626 2.90 18.78 11.63
N LYS A 627 3.97 19.56 11.38
CA LYS A 627 3.92 21.03 11.40
C LYS A 627 3.73 21.66 10.02
N ASN A 628 3.59 20.85 8.97
CA ASN A 628 3.46 21.32 7.59
C ASN A 628 4.63 22.24 7.18
N LYS A 629 5.87 21.75 7.34
CA LYS A 629 7.12 22.49 7.17
C LYS A 629 8.06 21.93 6.09
N ILE A 630 7.51 21.18 5.13
CA ILE A 630 8.28 20.73 3.94
C ILE A 630 8.61 21.93 3.05
N ILE A 631 7.58 22.61 2.54
CA ILE A 631 7.73 23.83 1.72
C ILE A 631 6.76 24.92 2.21
N PRO A 632 7.16 26.21 2.21
CA PRO A 632 6.22 27.31 2.46
C PRO A 632 5.10 27.33 1.42
N ASN A 633 3.86 27.56 1.84
CA ASN A 633 2.72 27.67 0.92
C ASN A 633 2.91 28.75 -0.16
N ALA A 634 3.61 29.84 0.17
CA ALA A 634 3.93 30.91 -0.79
C ALA A 634 4.85 30.44 -1.94
N LEU A 635 5.62 29.36 -1.74
CA LEU A 635 6.47 28.75 -2.76
C LEU A 635 5.77 27.59 -3.49
N ASN A 636 4.62 27.13 -3.01
CA ASN A 636 3.89 25.98 -3.55
C ASN A 636 2.60 26.42 -4.26
N VAL A 637 2.74 27.00 -5.44
CA VAL A 637 1.62 27.48 -6.26
C VAL A 637 1.02 26.41 -7.18
N TYR A 638 1.59 25.20 -7.19
CA TYR A 638 1.28 24.17 -8.18
C TYR A 638 0.25 23.13 -7.74
N THR A 639 -0.29 23.23 -6.52
CA THR A 639 -1.07 22.14 -5.89
C THR A 639 -2.54 22.48 -5.65
N ARG A 640 -3.37 21.45 -5.42
CA ARG A 640 -4.80 21.58 -5.07
C ARG A 640 -4.96 21.20 -3.59
N PRO A 641 -5.11 22.17 -2.67
CA PRO A 641 -5.28 21.86 -1.26
C PRO A 641 -6.62 21.16 -1.00
N ALA A 642 -6.66 20.33 0.03
CA ALA A 642 -7.89 19.73 0.56
C ALA A 642 -8.89 20.81 1.00
N PHE A 643 -10.18 20.46 1.05
CA PHE A 643 -11.22 21.30 1.64
C PHE A 643 -10.83 21.61 3.09
N LYS A 644 -10.86 22.89 3.45
CA LYS A 644 -10.61 23.35 4.82
C LYS A 644 -11.94 23.54 5.53
N PHE A 645 -11.99 23.14 6.79
CA PHE A 645 -13.17 23.27 7.64
C PHE A 645 -12.88 24.22 8.80
N SER A 646 -13.84 25.09 9.13
CA SER A 646 -13.82 25.89 10.35
C SER A 646 -13.96 25.00 11.59
N LYS A 647 -13.71 25.56 12.78
CA LYS A 647 -13.90 24.82 14.04
C LYS A 647 -15.36 24.38 14.21
N GLU A 648 -16.31 25.24 13.84
CA GLU A 648 -17.75 24.98 13.89
C GLU A 648 -18.17 23.88 12.90
N GLU A 649 -17.62 23.91 11.68
CA GLU A 649 -17.83 22.88 10.67
C GLU A 649 -17.31 21.52 11.15
N LEU A 650 -16.11 21.47 11.75
CA LEU A 650 -15.54 20.24 12.31
C LEU A 650 -16.39 19.68 13.46
N LEU A 651 -16.90 20.53 14.35
CA LEU A 651 -17.83 20.09 15.41
C LEU A 651 -19.11 19.48 14.82
N THR A 652 -19.61 20.07 13.74
CA THR A 652 -20.79 19.57 13.02
C THR A 652 -20.51 18.24 12.35
N ILE A 653 -19.39 18.12 11.62
CA ILE A 653 -18.95 16.87 11.00
C ILE A 653 -18.80 15.78 12.05
N ASN A 654 -18.08 16.04 13.14
CA ASN A 654 -17.86 15.07 14.21
C ASN A 654 -19.17 14.60 14.86
N LYS A 655 -20.15 15.49 15.00
CA LYS A 655 -21.48 15.12 15.52
C LYS A 655 -22.24 14.21 14.56
N LEU A 656 -22.17 14.50 13.26
CA LEU A 656 -22.91 13.77 12.22
C LEU A 656 -22.27 12.43 11.83
N THR A 657 -20.96 12.28 12.01
CA THR A 657 -20.17 11.12 11.55
C THR A 657 -19.74 10.18 12.68
N LYS A 658 -20.12 10.47 13.92
CA LYS A 658 -19.65 9.72 15.09
C LYS A 658 -19.99 8.22 14.99
N GLY A 659 -18.94 7.39 14.88
CA GLY A 659 -19.06 5.93 14.83
C GLY A 659 -19.52 5.37 13.48
N LEU A 660 -19.55 6.21 12.43
CA LEU A 660 -19.96 5.83 11.08
C LEU A 660 -18.73 5.63 10.19
N ILE A 661 -18.82 4.68 9.25
CA ILE A 661 -17.86 4.58 8.14
C ILE A 661 -18.24 5.58 7.03
N LEU A 662 -17.37 5.77 6.03
CA LEU A 662 -17.57 6.79 5.00
C LEU A 662 -18.85 6.57 4.17
N ASP A 663 -19.21 5.31 3.89
CA ASP A 663 -20.46 4.99 3.17
C ASP A 663 -21.70 5.35 3.99
N ASP A 664 -21.69 5.09 5.30
CA ASP A 664 -22.77 5.52 6.20
C ASP A 664 -22.84 7.05 6.26
N CYS A 665 -21.69 7.74 6.27
CA CYS A 665 -21.64 9.20 6.19
C CYS A 665 -22.26 9.72 4.90
N PHE A 666 -22.07 9.03 3.77
CA PHE A 666 -22.73 9.35 2.52
C PHE A 666 -24.26 9.18 2.61
N LEU A 667 -24.75 8.12 3.25
CA LEU A 667 -26.19 7.93 3.49
C LEU A 667 -26.78 9.08 4.35
N VAL A 668 -26.06 9.52 5.38
CA VAL A 668 -26.45 10.69 6.18
C VAL A 668 -26.47 11.96 5.34
N ALA A 669 -25.43 12.21 4.53
CA ALA A 669 -25.38 13.35 3.63
C ALA A 669 -26.57 13.35 2.65
N ARG A 670 -26.93 12.19 2.11
CA ARG A 670 -28.09 12.00 1.24
C ARG A 670 -29.39 12.34 1.96
N GLN A 671 -29.59 11.85 3.19
CA GLN A 671 -30.78 12.15 3.98
C GLN A 671 -30.91 13.65 4.27
N LEU A 672 -29.82 14.31 4.68
CA LEU A 672 -29.78 15.75 4.91
C LEU A 672 -30.16 16.54 3.64
N ALA A 673 -29.65 16.11 2.49
CA ALA A 673 -29.96 16.73 1.20
C ALA A 673 -31.47 16.70 0.89
N PHE A 674 -32.14 15.55 1.13
CA PHE A 674 -33.59 15.41 0.95
C PHE A 674 -34.41 16.15 2.01
N ASN A 675 -33.91 16.28 3.23
CA ASN A 675 -34.51 17.07 4.31
C ASN A 675 -34.32 18.58 4.14
N LYS A 676 -33.77 19.03 3.00
CA LYS A 676 -33.43 20.44 2.70
C LYS A 676 -32.32 21.04 3.58
N GLU A 677 -31.60 20.22 4.34
CA GLU A 677 -30.39 20.61 5.09
C GLU A 677 -29.14 20.57 4.17
N ARG A 678 -29.24 21.21 3.01
CA ARG A 678 -28.29 21.07 1.89
C ARG A 678 -26.89 21.55 2.21
N GLU A 679 -26.73 22.58 3.05
CA GLU A 679 -25.40 23.03 3.50
C GLU A 679 -24.68 21.95 4.31
N LYS A 680 -25.38 21.29 5.24
CA LYS A 680 -24.80 20.18 6.01
C LYS A 680 -24.50 18.98 5.13
N ALA A 681 -25.36 18.70 4.15
CA ALA A 681 -25.11 17.66 3.15
C ALA A 681 -23.83 17.95 2.34
N ARG A 682 -23.66 19.18 1.83
CA ARG A 682 -22.45 19.62 1.12
C ARG A 682 -21.22 19.58 2.01
N LEU A 683 -21.34 19.95 3.28
CA LEU A 683 -20.27 19.87 4.27
C LEU A 683 -19.77 18.42 4.43
N LEU A 684 -20.69 17.46 4.61
CA LEU A 684 -20.34 16.04 4.66
C LEU A 684 -19.77 15.54 3.34
N CYS A 685 -20.31 15.97 2.20
CA CYS A 685 -19.74 15.59 0.89
C CYS A 685 -18.30 16.08 0.76
N ASN A 686 -18.00 17.33 1.14
CA ASN A 686 -16.62 17.84 1.12
C ASN A 686 -15.70 17.07 2.07
N TYR A 687 -16.21 16.68 3.25
CA TYR A 687 -15.47 15.84 4.20
C TYR A 687 -15.13 14.48 3.59
N ILE A 688 -16.10 13.79 3.02
CA ILE A 688 -15.88 12.49 2.37
C ILE A 688 -14.94 12.63 1.17
N LEU A 689 -15.07 13.69 0.35
CA LEU A 689 -14.22 13.92 -0.81
C LEU A 689 -12.76 14.30 -0.46
N ASN A 690 -12.48 14.75 0.76
CA ASN A 690 -11.10 14.87 1.23
C ASN A 690 -10.45 13.51 1.48
N GLU A 691 -11.23 12.51 1.85
CA GLU A 691 -10.76 11.14 2.07
C GLU A 691 -10.76 10.34 0.75
N LEU A 692 -11.85 10.41 -0.02
CA LEU A 692 -12.09 9.69 -1.27
C LEU A 692 -12.42 10.66 -2.42
N PRO A 693 -11.43 11.33 -3.04
CA PRO A 693 -11.65 12.33 -4.08
C PRO A 693 -12.42 11.83 -5.32
N ASN A 694 -12.30 10.53 -5.62
CA ASN A 694 -12.93 9.86 -6.75
C ASN A 694 -14.32 9.29 -6.45
N TYR A 695 -14.88 9.50 -5.26
CA TYR A 695 -16.20 8.97 -4.91
C TYR A 695 -17.31 9.63 -5.75
N GLY A 696 -17.67 8.97 -6.86
CA GLY A 696 -18.58 9.48 -7.87
C GLY A 696 -19.97 9.82 -7.34
N ASP A 697 -20.54 8.96 -6.51
CA ASP A 697 -21.86 9.16 -5.89
C ASP A 697 -21.89 10.41 -4.98
N VAL A 698 -20.88 10.56 -4.12
CA VAL A 698 -20.77 11.70 -3.20
C VAL A 698 -20.65 13.01 -3.97
N ARG A 699 -19.79 13.04 -4.99
CA ARG A 699 -19.62 14.24 -5.83
C ARG A 699 -20.88 14.56 -6.64
N THR A 700 -21.57 13.53 -7.13
CA THR A 700 -22.85 13.68 -7.83
C THR A 700 -23.94 14.23 -6.90
N LEU A 701 -24.01 13.76 -5.65
CA LEU A 701 -24.91 14.30 -4.63
C LEU A 701 -24.60 15.76 -4.33
N LYS A 702 -23.32 16.11 -4.11
CA LYS A 702 -22.88 17.50 -3.93
C LYS A 702 -23.35 18.38 -5.09
N ALA A 703 -23.13 17.93 -6.33
CA ALA A 703 -23.56 18.66 -7.51
C ALA A 703 -25.08 18.82 -7.59
N ARG A 704 -25.86 17.76 -7.30
CA ARG A 704 -27.32 17.83 -7.25
C ARG A 704 -27.80 18.85 -6.21
N THR A 705 -27.20 18.90 -5.03
CA THR A 705 -27.57 19.91 -4.01
C THR A 705 -27.27 21.34 -4.45
N LEU A 706 -26.16 21.58 -5.16
CA LEU A 706 -25.85 22.88 -5.76
C LEU A 706 -26.89 23.26 -6.81
N ALA A 707 -27.24 22.32 -7.69
CA ALA A 707 -28.26 22.53 -8.72
C ALA A 707 -29.65 22.81 -8.12
N TRP A 708 -30.03 22.11 -7.06
CA TRP A 708 -31.30 22.35 -6.35
C TRP A 708 -31.38 23.73 -5.66
N ASP A 709 -30.22 24.35 -5.39
CA ASP A 709 -30.11 25.73 -4.89
C ASP A 709 -29.90 26.75 -6.02
N GLY A 710 -29.91 26.31 -7.28
CA GLY A 710 -29.76 27.17 -8.46
C GLY A 710 -28.32 27.47 -8.89
N ASP A 711 -27.30 26.94 -8.21
CA ASP A 711 -25.89 27.09 -8.61
C ASP A 711 -25.50 26.06 -9.68
N TYR A 712 -26.09 26.23 -10.88
CA TYR A 712 -25.91 25.30 -11.99
C TYR A 712 -24.47 25.27 -12.51
N ALA A 713 -23.73 26.38 -12.41
CA ALA A 713 -22.35 26.46 -12.89
C ALA A 713 -21.40 25.59 -12.05
N LYS A 714 -21.50 25.64 -10.71
CA LYS A 714 -20.71 24.76 -9.85
C LYS A 714 -21.20 23.31 -9.95
N ALA A 715 -22.51 23.09 -10.07
CA ALA A 715 -23.05 21.75 -10.29
C ALA A 715 -22.51 21.10 -11.58
N GLU A 716 -22.52 21.85 -12.69
CA GLU A 716 -21.93 21.42 -13.97
C GLU A 716 -20.45 21.07 -13.80
N THR A 717 -19.68 21.92 -13.11
CA THR A 717 -18.25 21.68 -12.88
C THR A 717 -17.99 20.38 -12.14
N GLU A 718 -18.72 20.12 -11.05
CA GLU A 718 -18.58 18.89 -10.26
C GLU A 718 -19.01 17.64 -11.06
N LEU A 719 -20.10 17.71 -11.84
CA LEU A 719 -20.59 16.58 -12.63
C LEU A 719 -19.71 16.25 -13.83
N LEU A 720 -19.15 17.26 -14.50
CA LEU A 720 -18.17 17.04 -15.57
C LEU A 720 -16.90 16.38 -15.03
N ASP A 721 -16.49 16.72 -13.81
CA ASP A 721 -15.38 16.05 -13.11
C ASP A 721 -15.73 14.57 -12.84
N VAL A 722 -16.96 14.26 -12.40
CA VAL A 722 -17.43 12.86 -12.24
C VAL A 722 -17.42 12.11 -13.58
N VAL A 723 -17.96 12.69 -14.65
CA VAL A 723 -18.00 12.07 -15.99
C VAL A 723 -16.58 11.81 -16.51
N LYS A 724 -15.63 12.73 -16.26
CA LYS A 724 -14.23 12.55 -16.64
C LYS A 724 -13.55 11.42 -15.85
N ARG A 725 -13.88 11.27 -14.56
CA ARG A 725 -13.28 10.28 -13.65
C ARG A 725 -13.90 8.90 -13.79
N THR A 726 -15.21 8.84 -13.96
CA THR A 726 -16.01 7.62 -13.97
C THR A 726 -16.88 7.60 -15.23
N PRO A 727 -16.28 7.45 -16.43
CA PRO A 727 -17.01 7.59 -17.70
C PRO A 727 -18.12 6.55 -17.88
N TYR A 728 -18.08 5.45 -17.13
CA TYR A 728 -19.09 4.39 -17.15
C TYR A 728 -20.18 4.53 -16.07
N TYR A 729 -20.11 5.57 -15.22
CA TYR A 729 -21.07 5.80 -14.14
C TYR A 729 -22.28 6.62 -14.63
N GLU A 730 -23.41 5.95 -14.82
CA GLU A 730 -24.58 6.48 -15.52
C GLU A 730 -25.30 7.63 -14.81
N ASP A 731 -25.37 7.60 -13.47
CA ASP A 731 -26.10 8.58 -12.66
C ASP A 731 -25.55 10.01 -12.83
N SER A 732 -24.26 10.15 -13.08
CA SER A 732 -23.63 11.45 -13.33
C SER A 732 -24.11 12.09 -14.63
N TYR A 733 -24.29 11.30 -15.69
CA TYR A 733 -24.85 11.79 -16.95
C TYR A 733 -26.31 12.22 -16.78
N VAL A 734 -27.09 11.43 -16.04
CA VAL A 734 -28.50 11.74 -15.76
C VAL A 734 -28.60 13.05 -14.99
N ALA A 735 -27.81 13.21 -13.93
CA ALA A 735 -27.75 14.44 -13.14
C ALA A 735 -27.29 15.65 -13.97
N LEU A 736 -26.31 15.48 -14.86
CA LEU A 736 -25.81 16.57 -15.70
C LEU A 736 -26.84 17.00 -16.76
N MET A 737 -27.59 16.05 -17.30
CA MET A 737 -28.73 16.37 -18.17
C MET A 737 -29.85 17.09 -17.42
N ASP A 738 -30.10 16.76 -16.15
CA ASP A 738 -31.05 17.51 -15.29
C ASP A 738 -30.57 18.96 -15.10
N VAL A 739 -29.29 19.17 -14.80
CA VAL A 739 -28.70 20.52 -14.65
C VAL A 739 -28.88 21.33 -15.92
N TYR A 740 -28.55 20.76 -17.09
CA TYR A 740 -28.73 21.46 -18.36
C TYR A 740 -30.18 21.71 -18.71
N TRP A 741 -31.08 20.82 -18.31
CA TRP A 741 -32.50 21.06 -18.46
C TRP A 741 -32.97 22.26 -17.61
N TRP A 742 -32.59 22.31 -16.34
CA TRP A 742 -32.95 23.39 -15.42
C TRP A 742 -32.30 24.74 -15.77
N SER A 743 -31.13 24.71 -16.42
CA SER A 743 -30.40 25.90 -16.85
C SER A 743 -30.62 26.28 -18.33
N ASP A 744 -31.57 25.65 -19.03
CA ASP A 744 -31.88 25.85 -20.47
C ASP A 744 -30.68 25.65 -21.45
N GLN A 745 -29.74 24.78 -21.10
CA GLN A 745 -28.56 24.46 -21.91
C GLN A 745 -28.76 23.19 -22.77
N ASN A 746 -29.84 23.14 -23.56
CA ASN A 746 -30.26 21.93 -24.28
C ASN A 746 -29.22 21.38 -25.28
N SER A 747 -28.41 22.26 -25.88
CA SER A 747 -27.31 21.86 -26.78
C SER A 747 -26.24 21.04 -26.05
N LYS A 748 -25.87 21.45 -24.83
CA LYS A 748 -24.96 20.70 -23.96
C LYS A 748 -25.58 19.38 -23.49
N ALA A 749 -26.87 19.35 -23.18
CA ALA A 749 -27.59 18.11 -22.83
C ALA A 749 -27.50 17.06 -23.94
N ILE A 750 -27.67 17.47 -25.20
CA ILE A 750 -27.51 16.59 -26.36
C ILE A 750 -26.06 16.10 -26.48
N ALA A 751 -25.07 16.98 -26.30
CA ALA A 751 -23.66 16.62 -26.37
C ALA A 751 -23.30 15.56 -25.31
N ILE A 752 -23.74 15.76 -24.07
CA ILE A 752 -23.51 14.82 -22.97
C ILE A 752 -24.24 13.50 -23.18
N ALA A 753 -25.49 13.51 -23.67
CA ALA A 753 -26.19 12.25 -23.99
C ALA A 753 -25.46 11.45 -25.07
N LYS A 754 -24.92 12.12 -26.10
CA LYS A 754 -24.09 11.48 -27.13
C LYS A 754 -22.79 10.93 -26.55
N LEU A 755 -22.16 11.65 -25.63
CA LEU A 755 -20.98 11.17 -24.91
C LEU A 755 -21.31 9.92 -24.07
N ALA A 756 -22.43 9.92 -23.35
CA ALA A 756 -22.91 8.74 -22.61
C ALA A 756 -23.10 7.54 -23.55
N LEU A 757 -23.71 7.75 -24.72
CA LEU A 757 -23.89 6.70 -25.72
C LEU A 757 -22.53 6.21 -26.28
N LYS A 758 -21.57 7.11 -26.50
CA LYS A 758 -20.19 6.77 -26.91
C LYS A 758 -19.49 5.93 -25.84
N ASN A 759 -19.73 6.23 -24.56
CA ASN A 759 -19.24 5.47 -23.42
C ASN A 759 -20.12 4.23 -23.11
N GLU A 760 -20.96 3.82 -24.05
CA GLU A 760 -21.83 2.65 -23.98
C GLU A 760 -22.82 2.61 -22.82
N ILE A 761 -23.20 3.78 -22.27
CA ILE A 761 -24.25 3.86 -21.26
C ILE A 761 -25.60 3.49 -21.87
N LYS A 762 -26.27 2.49 -21.28
CA LYS A 762 -27.54 1.93 -21.80
C LYS A 762 -28.78 2.35 -21.00
N ASN A 763 -28.64 3.28 -20.05
CA ASN A 763 -29.74 3.75 -19.22
C ASN A 763 -30.88 4.35 -20.09
N PRO A 764 -32.13 3.85 -19.98
CA PRO A 764 -33.25 4.33 -20.77
C PRO A 764 -33.65 5.78 -20.45
N GLU A 765 -33.42 6.24 -19.21
CA GLU A 765 -33.72 7.61 -18.78
C GLU A 765 -32.92 8.63 -19.58
N LEU A 766 -31.63 8.38 -19.83
CA LEU A 766 -30.80 9.26 -20.66
C LEU A 766 -31.36 9.44 -22.07
N ARG A 767 -31.92 8.37 -22.65
CA ARG A 767 -32.52 8.45 -23.99
C ARG A 767 -33.82 9.25 -23.97
N VAL A 768 -34.62 9.13 -22.90
CA VAL A 768 -35.81 9.96 -22.71
C VAL A 768 -35.42 11.43 -22.59
N LYS A 769 -34.45 11.77 -21.73
CA LYS A 769 -33.97 13.15 -21.58
C LYS A 769 -33.37 13.71 -22.87
N LEU A 770 -32.70 12.87 -23.67
CA LEU A 770 -32.19 13.27 -24.99
C LEU A 770 -33.33 13.62 -25.95
N ALA A 771 -34.41 12.83 -25.96
CA ALA A 771 -35.58 13.14 -26.76
C ALA A 771 -36.24 14.46 -26.31
N GLN A 772 -36.36 14.68 -25.00
CA GLN A 772 -36.88 15.93 -24.44
C GLN A 772 -36.01 17.14 -24.82
N ALA A 773 -34.67 17.00 -24.78
CA ALA A 773 -33.76 18.06 -25.21
C ALA A 773 -33.91 18.40 -26.71
N TYR A 774 -34.08 17.38 -27.56
CA TYR A 774 -34.39 17.60 -28.98
C TYR A 774 -35.75 18.30 -29.18
N LYS A 775 -36.78 17.96 -28.38
CA LYS A 775 -38.07 18.65 -28.41
C LYS A 775 -37.89 20.15 -28.12
N ARG A 776 -37.18 20.51 -27.04
CA ARG A 776 -36.92 21.91 -26.67
C ARG A 776 -36.13 22.70 -27.72
N MET A 777 -35.32 22.00 -28.51
CA MET A 777 -34.61 22.58 -29.67
C MET A 777 -35.42 22.54 -30.98
N ASN A 778 -36.73 22.30 -30.91
CA ASN A 778 -37.65 22.21 -32.04
C ASN A 778 -37.30 21.12 -33.08
N ALA A 779 -36.56 20.08 -32.66
CA ALA A 779 -36.18 18.94 -33.49
C ALA A 779 -37.11 17.74 -33.26
N ILE A 780 -38.42 17.96 -33.42
CA ILE A 780 -39.50 17.03 -33.00
C ILE A 780 -39.34 15.64 -33.64
N LEU A 781 -39.04 15.56 -34.94
CA LEU A 781 -38.85 14.27 -35.62
C LEU A 781 -37.72 13.42 -35.01
N LYS A 782 -36.64 14.05 -34.53
CA LYS A 782 -35.55 13.34 -33.84
C LYS A 782 -36.00 12.84 -32.47
N ALA A 783 -36.75 13.67 -31.75
CA ALA A 783 -37.32 13.32 -30.45
C ALA A 783 -38.27 12.12 -30.55
N GLU A 784 -39.21 12.13 -31.51
CA GLU A 784 -40.14 11.02 -31.74
C GLU A 784 -39.42 9.73 -32.13
N LYS A 785 -38.44 9.81 -33.05
CA LYS A 785 -37.65 8.64 -33.47
C LYS A 785 -36.93 7.97 -32.29
N ILE A 786 -36.40 8.77 -31.36
CA ILE A 786 -35.76 8.26 -30.15
C ILE A 786 -36.80 7.60 -29.24
N MET A 787 -37.94 8.25 -29.01
CA MET A 787 -39.02 7.68 -28.19
C MET A 787 -39.58 6.38 -28.76
N ASP A 788 -39.75 6.27 -30.07
CA ASP A 788 -40.18 5.04 -30.74
C ASP A 788 -39.19 3.89 -30.52
N SER A 789 -37.88 4.18 -30.59
CA SER A 789 -36.84 3.20 -30.29
C SER A 789 -36.94 2.71 -28.83
N ILE A 790 -37.19 3.61 -27.87
CA ILE A 790 -37.32 3.27 -26.46
C ILE A 790 -38.59 2.44 -26.21
N ILE A 791 -39.74 2.85 -26.75
CA ILE A 791 -41.02 2.15 -26.59
C ILE A 791 -40.92 0.74 -27.17
N LYS A 792 -40.31 0.57 -28.35
CA LYS A 792 -40.07 -0.76 -28.95
C LYS A 792 -39.24 -1.66 -28.04
N LYS A 793 -38.23 -1.10 -27.37
CA LYS A 793 -37.34 -1.87 -26.47
C LYS A 793 -38.00 -2.15 -25.10
N TYR A 794 -38.88 -1.27 -24.64
CA TYR A 794 -39.55 -1.36 -23.32
C TYR A 794 -41.08 -1.24 -23.46
N PRO A 795 -41.75 -2.18 -24.15
CA PRO A 795 -43.17 -2.05 -24.51
C PRO A 795 -44.13 -2.07 -23.32
N LYS A 796 -43.69 -2.56 -22.15
CA LYS A 796 -44.50 -2.62 -20.92
C LYS A 796 -44.49 -1.32 -20.11
N ASN A 797 -43.62 -0.36 -20.43
CA ASN A 797 -43.54 0.90 -19.69
C ASN A 797 -44.63 1.88 -20.17
N LYS A 798 -45.63 2.14 -19.31
CA LYS A 798 -46.79 2.98 -19.63
C LYS A 798 -46.48 4.48 -19.70
N GLU A 799 -45.33 4.93 -19.19
CA GLU A 799 -44.94 6.34 -19.17
C GLU A 799 -44.33 6.80 -20.50
N TYR A 800 -43.56 5.94 -21.19
CA TYR A 800 -42.91 6.35 -22.45
C TYR A 800 -43.89 6.77 -23.56
N PRO A 801 -45.02 6.08 -23.79
CA PRO A 801 -46.04 6.55 -24.73
C PRO A 801 -46.66 7.89 -24.33
N LYS A 802 -46.86 8.14 -23.03
CA LYS A 802 -47.38 9.42 -22.53
C LYS A 802 -46.40 10.57 -22.80
N ILE A 803 -45.12 10.35 -22.54
CA ILE A 803 -44.05 11.32 -22.83
C ILE A 803 -43.97 11.60 -24.34
N LYS A 804 -44.09 10.57 -25.19
CA LYS A 804 -44.13 10.79 -26.64
C LYS A 804 -45.35 11.63 -27.04
N LYS A 805 -46.52 11.35 -26.47
CA LYS A 805 -47.75 12.10 -26.78
C LYS A 805 -47.60 13.59 -26.44
N SER A 806 -46.98 13.91 -25.31
CA SER A 806 -46.72 15.31 -24.92
C SER A 806 -45.73 16.04 -25.82
N PHE A 807 -45.12 15.40 -26.83
CA PHE A 807 -44.27 16.09 -27.81
C PHE A 807 -45.07 16.75 -28.94
N LYS A 808 -46.35 16.37 -29.11
CA LYS A 808 -47.28 16.90 -30.11
C LYS A 808 -48.13 18.07 -29.58
N GLU A 809 -48.14 18.23 -28.26
CA GLU A 809 -48.65 19.38 -27.50
C GLU A 809 -47.49 20.36 -27.25
#